data_AF-A0A090M6P1-F1
#
_entry.id   AF-A0A090M6P1-F1
#
_cell.length_a   1.000
_cell.length_b   1.000
_cell.length_c   1.000
_cell.angle_alpha   90.00
_cell.angle_beta   90.00
_cell.angle_gamma   90.00
#
_symmetry.space_group_name_H-M   'P 1'
#
loop_
_entity.id
_entity.type
_entity.pdbx_description
1 polymer ?
#
loop_
_entity_poly.entity_id
_entity_poly.type
_entity_poly.pdbx_seq_one_letter_code
_entity_poly.pdbx_strand_id
1 'polypeptide(L)'
;MKASDGGEKKTMCSLDLDNKDGSGPTLWSPVTDSVDRTISQPEERALTSVDEPEADCSDESSPTFWTDICHKFAPEEQTEYVNLQLNPERWTGYNGSHVWRAVYEENCLKSASSVDEMCYEERVLYRLLSGMHSSINIHIALHSKPPKRALGETEWGSDPKKFVDIFAKHPERLKNLHFSFVVLLRALRKAAPALAKMDVRMGQDAHEDARTEALMSRLLESHILSSCRDVFGAFDEKSMFRDVQTTLSSTVGVVGGENNQLVTPISLKSQFKDIFLNISEVMDCISCQKCKLHGKLQLLGLGTALKVLLMPEDILDSQLNRQEVVALINTIAKFSHAIRKVPELMNAARQEVLNSNTADSNAGFVLSEERTRVRSPMEAAIAAAAVHVKSGVLPMKSEEAIVSAILDENPKLSVLAKYYAESMPRKFIEHALRALALPPLRNGISDEEPVDLVVVGGGLAGLTASLTVLDRGGRVTLVEKESFVGGNSQWASSGINGVIKTSTEENPDSVEVYSDDCEKSSYGNGNGRDMLDPETVVHIPTLTSKAGQTIEWLRQRVGADLSLLSRLGGHSYARTYRPSEGMAGSSLVFALKGKCEDYLQSGHFKIVKKARVTNVLTNDQGDVTGVRWAPSDSTQGGGEVKGRHVLLATGGYSNDKFGDDALLSRYAPQLTKFATTNTRGTTGDGHKLAFGLGAGAVDMQRVQVHPTGFINPQDEHADTKTLAAELLRGAGGILLTRSGVRFANELGTRDYVSARMQEEDPEKLDFVLLLNENGANEANKHVPLYVKKNLMTKFETLGGLATWMSERGDATEEQLRTSLERYNADAEAGRDAFNKTFFANAPFDISGPFYAGRVTPVVHYTMGGVKVDSSGRVLRTDGSTIPGLFAAGEIIGGVHGKNRLGGNALTECAVFGRLVGTSVEVDSLKASTGGATLPLSTSEAYVKKDIKITKEELAKHAAKDDCWVALYGKVYDFTDFLEDHPAGVDAILRYGGSDGTKIFEAVHSRNMLDEFEPIGTLI
;
A
#
# COMPACT_ATOMS: atom_id res chain seq x y z
N MET A 1 20.48 -22.38 41.15
CA MET A 1 19.31 -22.01 41.98
C MET A 1 19.57 -22.43 43.42
N LYS A 2 19.61 -21.49 44.36
CA LYS A 2 19.66 -21.81 45.80
C LYS A 2 18.27 -22.24 46.26
N ALA A 3 18.21 -23.35 46.98
CA ALA A 3 17.03 -23.76 47.73
C ALA A 3 16.79 -22.80 48.90
N SER A 4 15.55 -22.34 49.07
CA SER A 4 15.06 -21.74 50.31
C SER A 4 13.63 -22.20 50.57
N ASP A 5 13.53 -23.10 51.54
CA ASP A 5 12.47 -23.38 52.51
C ASP A 5 10.99 -23.10 52.18
N GLY A 6 10.19 -24.17 52.29
CA GLY A 6 9.36 -24.31 53.49
C GLY A 6 7.90 -23.84 53.46
N GLY A 7 7.25 -23.79 52.30
CA GLY A 7 5.79 -23.59 52.19
C GLY A 7 5.11 -24.75 51.49
N GLU A 8 4.04 -25.30 52.08
CA GLU A 8 3.20 -26.36 51.48
C GLU A 8 2.86 -26.05 50.02
N LYS A 9 3.19 -26.99 49.10
CA LYS A 9 2.76 -26.91 47.70
C LYS A 9 1.24 -26.96 47.64
N LYS A 10 0.59 -25.80 47.44
CA LYS A 10 -0.81 -25.73 47.03
C LYS A 10 -0.98 -26.51 45.71
N THR A 11 -2.03 -27.33 45.62
CA THR A 11 -2.27 -28.23 44.49
C THR A 11 -2.69 -27.50 43.21
N MET A 12 -2.36 -28.11 42.08
CA MET A 12 -2.39 -27.63 40.68
C MET A 12 -3.68 -26.93 40.19
N CYS A 13 -4.83 -27.12 40.84
CA CYS A 13 -6.10 -26.48 40.45
C CYS A 13 -6.75 -25.64 41.57
N SER A 14 -6.06 -25.35 42.69
CA SER A 14 -6.68 -24.75 43.89
C SER A 14 -6.90 -23.22 43.82
N LEU A 15 -6.78 -22.58 42.65
CA LEU A 15 -6.80 -21.11 42.51
C LEU A 15 -8.18 -20.50 42.19
N ASP A 16 -9.22 -21.31 42.00
CA ASP A 16 -10.56 -20.84 41.63
C ASP A 16 -11.41 -20.32 42.82
N LEU A 17 -10.88 -20.28 44.06
CA LEU A 17 -11.71 -19.98 45.26
C LEU A 17 -11.27 -18.80 46.14
N ASP A 18 -10.12 -18.16 45.91
CA ASP A 18 -9.68 -17.04 46.75
C ASP A 18 -10.16 -15.68 46.19
N ASN A 19 -11.48 -15.43 46.31
CA ASN A 19 -12.02 -14.07 46.28
C ASN A 19 -11.53 -13.32 47.54
N LYS A 20 -10.61 -12.37 47.35
CA LYS A 20 -10.04 -11.57 48.45
C LYS A 20 -10.95 -10.44 48.96
N ASP A 21 -12.20 -10.41 48.53
CA ASP A 21 -13.17 -9.41 48.95
C ASP A 21 -14.36 -10.15 49.58
N GLY A 22 -14.46 -10.10 50.91
CA GLY A 22 -15.41 -10.84 51.75
C GLY A 22 -16.89 -10.52 51.53
N SER A 23 -17.40 -10.82 50.34
CA SER A 23 -18.82 -11.00 50.06
C SER A 23 -19.05 -12.46 49.69
N GLY A 24 -20.07 -13.07 50.30
CA GLY A 24 -20.33 -14.52 50.25
C GLY A 24 -20.51 -15.11 48.85
N PRO A 25 -20.76 -16.43 48.72
CA PRO A 25 -20.77 -17.13 47.45
C PRO A 25 -21.88 -16.59 46.55
N THR A 26 -21.52 -15.69 45.65
CA THR A 26 -22.41 -15.24 44.60
C THR A 26 -22.58 -16.41 43.63
N LEU A 27 -23.78 -16.98 43.65
CA LEU A 27 -24.30 -17.80 42.56
C LEU A 27 -23.95 -17.12 41.24
N TRP A 28 -23.19 -17.83 40.39
CA TRP A 28 -23.07 -17.76 38.93
C TRP A 28 -21.62 -18.08 38.53
N SER A 29 -21.26 -19.37 38.53
CA SER A 29 -20.29 -19.81 37.52
C SER A 29 -20.89 -19.48 36.16
N PRO A 30 -20.25 -18.67 35.30
CA PRO A 30 -20.84 -18.32 34.02
C PRO A 30 -21.04 -19.60 33.23
N VAL A 31 -22.26 -19.80 32.72
CA VAL A 31 -22.60 -20.88 31.80
C VAL A 31 -21.73 -20.70 30.55
N THR A 32 -20.59 -21.39 30.50
CA THR A 32 -19.73 -21.38 29.32
C THR A 32 -20.37 -22.31 28.28
N ASP A 33 -20.47 -21.88 27.03
CA ASP A 33 -20.87 -22.74 25.91
C ASP A 33 -20.09 -24.07 25.97
N SER A 34 -20.80 -25.20 26.03
CA SER A 34 -20.19 -26.51 25.89
C SER A 34 -19.51 -26.64 24.52
N VAL A 35 -18.47 -27.47 24.45
CA VAL A 35 -17.94 -27.92 23.16
C VAL A 35 -19.05 -28.71 22.45
N ASP A 36 -19.36 -28.32 21.22
CA ASP A 36 -20.24 -29.09 20.36
C ASP A 36 -19.47 -30.34 19.91
N ARG A 37 -19.96 -31.51 20.35
CA ARG A 37 -19.34 -32.80 20.06
C ARG A 37 -20.03 -33.52 18.90
N THR A 38 -20.92 -32.84 18.20
CA THR A 38 -21.63 -33.43 17.07
C THR A 38 -20.64 -33.68 15.94
N ILE A 39 -20.41 -34.95 15.65
CA ILE A 39 -19.73 -35.42 14.44
C ILE A 39 -20.76 -36.16 13.59
N SER A 40 -20.76 -35.92 12.29
CA SER A 40 -21.59 -36.62 11.33
C SER A 40 -21.13 -38.08 11.16
N GLN A 41 -22.03 -38.97 10.72
CA GLN A 41 -21.67 -40.37 10.44
C GLN A 41 -20.53 -40.53 9.43
N PRO A 42 -20.39 -39.69 8.39
CA PRO A 42 -19.20 -39.67 7.55
C PRO A 42 -17.93 -39.33 8.34
N GLU A 43 -17.96 -38.29 9.18
CA GLU A 43 -16.85 -37.89 10.08
C GLU A 43 -16.40 -39.04 10.98
N GLU A 44 -17.34 -39.74 11.61
CA GLU A 44 -17.08 -40.90 12.45
C GLU A 44 -16.42 -42.07 11.68
N ARG A 45 -16.82 -42.32 10.43
CA ARG A 45 -16.23 -43.37 9.57
C ARG A 45 -14.81 -43.06 9.09
N ALA A 46 -14.48 -41.78 8.85
CA ALA A 46 -13.12 -41.40 8.47
C ALA A 46 -12.15 -41.54 9.64
N LEU A 47 -12.61 -41.22 10.85
CA LEU A 47 -11.79 -41.28 12.07
C LEU A 47 -11.45 -42.72 12.50
N THR A 48 -12.28 -43.70 12.14
CA THR A 48 -12.06 -45.14 12.41
C THR A 48 -11.18 -45.82 11.35
N SER A 49 -10.72 -45.08 10.33
CA SER A 49 -9.91 -45.59 9.21
C SER A 49 -8.44 -45.12 9.23
N VAL A 50 -8.03 -44.40 10.28
CA VAL A 50 -6.68 -43.83 10.39
C VAL A 50 -5.83 -44.73 11.28
N ASP A 51 -4.76 -45.26 10.69
CA ASP A 51 -3.84 -46.27 11.21
C ASP A 51 -3.43 -46.12 12.70
N GLU A 52 -3.35 -47.27 13.39
CA GLU A 52 -2.71 -47.39 14.70
C GLU A 52 -1.28 -46.81 14.64
N PRO A 53 -0.83 -46.02 15.64
CA PRO A 53 0.56 -45.60 15.69
C PRO A 53 1.45 -46.78 16.11
N GLU A 54 1.94 -47.57 15.15
CA GLU A 54 3.15 -48.40 15.32
C GLU A 54 4.38 -47.50 15.36
N ALA A 55 4.54 -46.73 16.43
CA ALA A 55 5.83 -46.13 16.79
C ALA A 55 6.29 -46.80 18.08
N ASP A 56 7.09 -47.86 17.94
CA ASP A 56 7.81 -48.49 19.05
C ASP A 56 8.89 -47.52 19.54
N CYS A 57 8.60 -46.77 20.61
CA CYS A 57 9.51 -45.78 21.19
C CYS A 57 10.65 -46.44 22.03
N SER A 58 11.13 -47.62 21.63
CA SER A 58 12.15 -48.39 22.36
C SER A 58 13.53 -48.44 21.68
N ASP A 59 13.73 -47.73 20.57
CA ASP A 59 15.04 -47.69 19.89
C ASP A 59 16.04 -46.73 20.58
N GLU A 60 16.89 -47.31 21.44
CA GLU A 60 17.98 -46.62 22.16
C GLU A 60 19.11 -46.08 21.25
N SER A 61 19.01 -46.19 19.92
CA SER A 61 20.01 -45.69 18.96
C SER A 61 19.59 -44.42 18.19
N SER A 62 18.34 -43.97 18.32
CA SER A 62 17.83 -42.72 17.74
C SER A 62 18.30 -41.48 18.54
N PRO A 63 18.39 -40.25 17.98
CA PRO A 63 18.81 -39.06 18.74
C PRO A 63 17.87 -38.78 19.94
N THR A 64 18.21 -39.38 21.08
CA THR A 64 17.32 -39.78 22.20
C THR A 64 16.63 -38.66 22.98
N PHE A 65 16.69 -37.40 22.55
CA PHE A 65 16.11 -36.30 23.33
C PHE A 65 14.69 -35.89 22.92
N TRP A 66 14.36 -35.87 21.61
CA TRP A 66 13.06 -35.37 21.11
C TRP A 66 12.14 -36.44 20.51
N THR A 67 12.64 -37.65 20.26
CA THR A 67 11.83 -38.84 19.91
C THR A 67 10.98 -39.30 21.10
N ASP A 68 11.41 -39.03 22.33
CA ASP A 68 10.67 -39.28 23.59
C ASP A 68 9.53 -38.28 23.87
N ILE A 69 9.12 -37.44 22.91
CA ILE A 69 7.82 -36.73 22.93
C ILE A 69 6.70 -37.66 22.41
N CYS A 70 6.93 -38.97 22.38
CA CYS A 70 5.85 -39.97 22.33
C CYS A 70 4.96 -39.81 23.59
N HIS A 71 3.95 -38.93 23.55
CA HIS A 71 2.80 -39.14 24.42
C HIS A 71 2.19 -40.48 24.03
N LYS A 72 2.10 -41.42 24.98
CA LYS A 72 1.14 -42.52 24.86
C LYS A 72 -0.23 -41.85 24.81
N PHE A 73 -0.78 -41.68 23.61
CA PHE A 73 -2.16 -41.27 23.44
C PHE A 73 -3.02 -42.24 24.22
N ALA A 74 -4.09 -41.74 24.85
CA ALA A 74 -5.05 -42.61 25.50
C ALA A 74 -5.56 -43.63 24.45
N PRO A 75 -5.86 -44.89 24.83
CA PRO A 75 -6.46 -45.86 23.92
C PRO A 75 -7.62 -45.23 23.15
N GLU A 76 -7.89 -45.65 21.89
CA GLU A 76 -8.99 -45.09 21.09
C GLU A 76 -10.33 -45.04 21.85
N GLU A 77 -10.57 -46.03 22.70
CA GLU A 77 -11.74 -46.14 23.59
C GLU A 77 -11.91 -44.97 24.60
N GLN A 78 -10.88 -44.14 24.77
CA GLN A 78 -10.84 -42.97 25.66
C GLN A 78 -10.63 -41.65 24.90
N THR A 79 -10.57 -41.67 23.57
CA THR A 79 -10.29 -40.49 22.74
C THR A 79 -11.59 -39.85 22.24
N GLU A 80 -11.77 -38.55 22.50
CA GLU A 80 -12.93 -37.78 22.03
C GLU A 80 -12.56 -36.96 20.78
N TYR A 81 -13.37 -37.04 19.72
CA TYR A 81 -13.20 -36.26 18.50
C TYR A 81 -14.03 -34.97 18.51
N VAL A 82 -13.45 -33.86 18.04
CA VAL A 82 -14.10 -32.55 18.04
C VAL A 82 -13.90 -31.85 16.69
N ASN A 83 -15.00 -31.41 16.08
CA ASN A 83 -14.94 -30.56 14.88
C ASN A 83 -14.62 -29.10 15.28
N LEU A 84 -13.47 -28.59 14.85
CA LEU A 84 -13.01 -27.23 15.16
C LEU A 84 -13.85 -26.12 14.50
N GLN A 85 -14.54 -26.41 13.39
CA GLN A 85 -15.42 -25.45 12.71
C GLN A 85 -16.70 -25.19 13.52
N LEU A 86 -17.25 -26.24 14.16
CA LEU A 86 -18.38 -26.12 15.08
C LEU A 86 -17.98 -25.50 16.42
N ASN A 87 -16.68 -25.51 16.73
CA ASN A 87 -16.11 -25.00 17.98
C ASN A 87 -15.12 -23.86 17.76
N PRO A 88 -15.54 -22.72 17.19
CA PRO A 88 -14.63 -21.59 16.97
C PRO A 88 -14.15 -20.99 18.30
N GLU A 89 -12.98 -20.37 18.26
CA GLU A 89 -12.38 -19.66 19.40
C GLU A 89 -13.11 -18.33 19.62
N ARG A 90 -14.16 -18.36 20.45
CA ARG A 90 -14.99 -17.21 20.78
C ARG A 90 -15.34 -17.17 22.27
N TRP A 91 -15.71 -16.00 22.77
CA TRP A 91 -15.83 -15.70 24.20
C TRP A 91 -16.80 -16.63 24.94
N THR A 92 -16.33 -17.19 26.05
CA THR A 92 -17.10 -18.09 26.94
C THR A 92 -17.50 -17.45 28.26
N GLY A 93 -17.12 -16.19 28.52
CA GLY A 93 -17.27 -15.56 29.84
C GLY A 93 -16.10 -15.81 30.80
N TYR A 94 -15.14 -16.63 30.41
CA TYR A 94 -14.02 -17.04 31.27
C TYR A 94 -12.88 -16.01 31.29
N ASN A 95 -12.51 -15.53 32.48
CA ASN A 95 -11.46 -14.52 32.68
C ASN A 95 -10.05 -15.08 32.45
N GLY A 96 -9.78 -16.34 32.83
CA GLY A 96 -8.52 -17.06 32.54
C GLY A 96 -7.23 -16.45 33.11
N SER A 97 -7.28 -15.30 33.78
CA SER A 97 -6.10 -14.61 34.32
C SER A 97 -5.37 -15.41 35.41
N HIS A 98 -6.06 -16.27 36.15
CA HIS A 98 -5.45 -17.16 37.13
C HIS A 98 -4.63 -18.28 36.46
N VAL A 99 -5.07 -18.78 35.29
CA VAL A 99 -4.37 -19.82 34.53
C VAL A 99 -3.06 -19.27 33.98
N TRP A 100 -3.10 -18.10 33.35
CA TRP A 100 -1.88 -17.45 32.88
C TRP A 100 -0.93 -17.13 34.04
N ARG A 101 -1.47 -16.71 35.18
CA ARG A 101 -0.67 -16.51 36.40
C ARG A 101 0.04 -17.80 36.83
N ALA A 102 -0.67 -18.92 36.89
CA ALA A 102 -0.11 -20.23 37.20
C ALA A 102 0.96 -20.64 36.17
N VAL A 103 0.69 -20.49 34.87
CA VAL A 103 1.66 -20.77 33.79
C VAL A 103 2.97 -20.00 33.97
N TYR A 104 2.92 -18.71 34.34
CA TYR A 104 4.15 -17.92 34.54
C TYR A 104 4.81 -18.14 35.92
N GLU A 105 4.05 -18.41 36.98
CA GLU A 105 4.56 -18.58 38.36
C GLU A 105 5.12 -19.98 38.60
N GLU A 106 4.39 -21.02 38.21
CA GLU A 106 4.76 -22.42 38.47
C GLU A 106 5.94 -22.88 37.62
N ASN A 107 6.20 -22.22 36.50
CA ASN A 107 7.35 -22.48 35.62
C ASN A 107 8.51 -21.50 35.86
N CYS A 108 8.51 -20.76 36.99
CA CYS A 108 9.57 -19.83 37.41
C CYS A 108 9.93 -18.71 36.41
N LEU A 109 9.08 -18.44 35.41
CA LEU A 109 9.28 -17.42 34.38
C LEU A 109 9.18 -15.98 34.91
N LYS A 110 8.74 -15.79 36.16
CA LYS A 110 8.69 -14.48 36.87
C LYS A 110 9.93 -14.16 37.73
N SER A 111 10.86 -15.10 37.91
CA SER A 111 11.94 -14.96 38.91
C SER A 111 13.05 -13.98 38.50
N ALA A 112 13.02 -13.48 37.26
CA ALA A 112 13.93 -12.45 36.75
C ALA A 112 13.29 -11.06 36.84
N SER A 113 14.01 -10.09 37.42
CA SER A 113 13.59 -8.69 37.55
C SER A 113 13.45 -7.99 36.20
N SER A 114 14.10 -8.53 35.17
CA SER A 114 14.07 -8.08 33.78
C SER A 114 14.29 -9.26 32.82
N VAL A 115 13.75 -9.18 31.59
CA VAL A 115 13.95 -10.20 30.53
C VAL A 115 15.44 -10.37 30.16
N ASP A 116 16.27 -9.38 30.48
CA ASP A 116 17.72 -9.36 30.25
C ASP A 116 18.50 -10.26 31.21
N GLU A 117 17.91 -10.62 32.36
CA GLU A 117 18.49 -11.55 33.35
C GLU A 117 18.20 -13.02 33.02
N MET A 118 17.29 -13.30 32.08
CA MET A 118 16.95 -14.66 31.63
C MET A 118 18.01 -15.18 30.64
N CYS A 119 18.33 -16.47 30.73
CA CYS A 119 19.17 -17.09 29.69
C CYS A 119 18.45 -17.11 28.33
N TYR A 120 19.20 -17.31 27.25
CA TYR A 120 18.68 -17.16 25.89
C TYR A 120 17.47 -18.06 25.64
N GLU A 121 17.54 -19.31 26.09
CA GLU A 121 16.47 -20.29 25.96
C GLU A 121 15.23 -19.84 26.74
N GLU A 122 15.37 -19.54 28.04
CA GLU A 122 14.26 -19.06 28.88
C GLU A 122 13.56 -17.85 28.25
N ARG A 123 14.32 -16.94 27.63
CA ARG A 123 13.79 -15.79 26.90
C ARG A 123 12.98 -16.21 25.67
N VAL A 124 13.47 -17.19 24.89
CA VAL A 124 12.72 -17.74 23.74
C VAL A 124 11.41 -18.34 24.22
N LEU A 125 11.43 -19.15 25.27
CA LEU A 125 10.23 -19.79 25.84
C LEU A 125 9.21 -18.78 26.36
N TYR A 126 9.66 -17.78 27.11
CA TYR A 126 8.82 -16.70 27.59
C TYR A 126 8.13 -15.95 26.44
N ARG A 127 8.88 -15.63 25.38
CA ARG A 127 8.34 -14.92 24.22
C ARG A 127 7.33 -15.78 23.44
N LEU A 128 7.55 -17.10 23.34
CA LEU A 128 6.59 -18.03 22.72
C LEU A 128 5.27 -18.08 23.48
N LEU A 129 5.33 -18.27 24.80
CA LEU A 129 4.14 -18.32 25.66
C LEU A 129 3.42 -16.96 25.74
N SER A 130 4.18 -15.86 25.76
CA SER A 130 3.63 -14.50 25.70
C SER A 130 2.96 -14.20 24.35
N GLY A 131 3.50 -14.72 23.25
CA GLY A 131 2.87 -14.63 21.93
C GLY A 131 1.57 -15.43 21.85
N MET A 132 1.54 -16.65 22.39
CA MET A 132 0.30 -17.45 22.51
C MET A 132 -0.76 -16.74 23.34
N HIS A 133 -0.39 -16.21 24.50
CA HIS A 133 -1.29 -15.44 25.35
C HIS A 133 -1.84 -14.21 24.60
N SER A 134 -1.02 -13.54 23.79
CA SER A 134 -1.43 -12.39 22.98
C SER A 134 -2.39 -12.80 21.86
N SER A 135 -2.11 -13.90 21.17
CA SER A 135 -2.99 -14.47 20.13
C SER A 135 -4.39 -14.74 20.69
N ILE A 136 -4.48 -15.43 21.82
CA ILE A 136 -5.76 -15.76 22.47
C ILE A 136 -6.51 -14.49 22.90
N ASN A 137 -5.83 -13.51 23.51
CA ASN A 137 -6.46 -12.25 23.93
C ASN A 137 -6.98 -11.40 22.76
N ILE A 138 -6.32 -11.45 21.61
CA ILE A 138 -6.78 -10.76 20.39
C ILE A 138 -8.05 -11.41 19.86
N HIS A 139 -8.10 -12.74 19.76
CA HIS A 139 -9.32 -13.45 19.34
C HIS A 139 -10.48 -13.23 20.31
N ILE A 140 -10.19 -13.14 21.61
CA ILE A 140 -11.18 -12.74 22.61
C ILE A 140 -11.69 -11.32 22.34
N ALA A 141 -10.80 -10.35 22.11
CA ALA A 141 -11.20 -8.97 21.85
C ALA A 141 -11.99 -8.82 20.54
N LEU A 142 -11.85 -9.73 19.58
CA LEU A 142 -12.65 -9.73 18.35
C LEU A 142 -14.11 -10.15 18.57
N HIS A 143 -14.41 -10.86 19.66
CA HIS A 143 -15.70 -11.51 19.87
C HIS A 143 -16.25 -11.35 21.30
N SER A 144 -15.91 -10.27 22.02
CA SER A 144 -16.34 -10.08 23.42
C SER A 144 -17.46 -9.05 23.63
N LYS A 145 -17.96 -8.39 22.57
CA LYS A 145 -19.10 -7.46 22.66
C LYS A 145 -20.41 -8.21 22.42
N PRO A 146 -21.35 -8.23 23.40
CA PRO A 146 -22.58 -9.01 23.26
C PRO A 146 -23.49 -8.45 22.14
N PRO A 147 -24.18 -9.32 21.37
CA PRO A 147 -25.13 -8.91 20.36
C PRO A 147 -26.27 -8.09 20.97
N LYS A 148 -26.59 -6.95 20.38
CA LYS A 148 -27.78 -6.18 20.74
C LYS A 148 -29.00 -6.76 20.02
N ARG A 149 -29.63 -7.77 20.63
CA ARG A 149 -30.83 -8.44 20.08
C ARG A 149 -31.97 -7.49 19.71
N ALA A 150 -32.09 -6.36 20.40
CA ALA A 150 -33.07 -5.31 20.09
C ALA A 150 -32.82 -4.57 18.76
N LEU A 151 -31.60 -4.64 18.22
CA LEU A 151 -31.20 -4.05 16.94
C LEU A 151 -31.08 -5.12 15.83
N GLY A 152 -31.56 -6.34 16.07
CA GLY A 152 -31.45 -7.44 15.11
C GLY A 152 -30.06 -8.09 15.03
N GLU A 153 -29.12 -7.71 15.91
CA GLU A 153 -27.81 -8.34 16.00
C GLU A 153 -27.93 -9.74 16.63
N THR A 154 -27.42 -10.74 15.93
CA THR A 154 -27.40 -12.15 16.37
C THR A 154 -26.01 -12.62 16.78
N GLU A 155 -24.95 -11.91 16.39
CA GLU A 155 -23.55 -12.31 16.57
C GLU A 155 -22.77 -11.39 17.53
N TRP A 156 -21.75 -11.97 18.19
CA TRP A 156 -20.86 -11.25 19.08
C TRP A 156 -19.84 -10.40 18.29
N GLY A 157 -19.74 -9.12 18.65
CA GLY A 157 -18.86 -8.15 17.99
C GLY A 157 -17.52 -7.94 18.68
N SER A 158 -16.69 -7.11 18.07
CA SER A 158 -15.38 -6.70 18.61
C SER A 158 -15.50 -5.71 19.77
N ASP A 159 -14.55 -5.80 20.70
CA ASP A 159 -14.37 -4.94 21.86
C ASP A 159 -12.97 -4.27 21.81
N PRO A 160 -12.87 -3.13 21.10
CA PRO A 160 -11.61 -2.41 20.95
C PRO A 160 -11.05 -1.87 22.28
N LYS A 161 -11.94 -1.56 23.23
CA LYS A 161 -11.56 -1.10 24.57
C LYS A 161 -10.81 -2.20 25.32
N LYS A 162 -11.33 -3.43 25.33
CA LYS A 162 -10.65 -4.58 25.92
C LYS A 162 -9.27 -4.82 25.30
N PHE A 163 -9.14 -4.66 23.98
CA PHE A 163 -7.85 -4.72 23.31
C PHE A 163 -6.88 -3.64 23.83
N VAL A 164 -7.31 -2.38 23.92
CA VAL A 164 -6.50 -1.28 24.46
C VAL A 164 -6.08 -1.55 25.90
N ASP A 165 -7.00 -2.00 26.76
CA ASP A 165 -6.71 -2.28 28.18
C ASP A 165 -5.63 -3.36 28.36
N ILE A 166 -5.63 -4.37 27.48
CA ILE A 166 -4.68 -5.49 27.54
C ILE A 166 -3.30 -5.12 26.99
N PHE A 167 -3.23 -4.33 25.90
CA PHE A 167 -2.01 -4.14 25.12
C PHE A 167 -1.38 -2.74 25.23
N ALA A 168 -2.14 -1.68 25.56
CA ALA A 168 -1.61 -0.31 25.55
C ALA A 168 -0.49 -0.08 26.59
N LYS A 169 -0.59 -0.73 27.76
CA LYS A 169 0.45 -0.72 28.80
C LYS A 169 1.53 -1.78 28.61
N HIS A 170 1.33 -2.70 27.66
CA HIS A 170 2.13 -3.90 27.46
C HIS A 170 2.44 -4.16 25.97
N PRO A 171 3.05 -3.20 25.23
CA PRO A 171 3.30 -3.34 23.80
C PRO A 171 4.28 -4.47 23.45
N GLU A 172 5.12 -4.89 24.41
CA GLU A 172 6.00 -6.05 24.29
C GLU A 172 5.25 -7.35 23.99
N ARG A 173 4.00 -7.47 24.42
CA ARG A 173 3.14 -8.64 24.15
C ARG A 173 2.87 -8.81 22.65
N LEU A 174 2.64 -7.71 21.93
CA LEU A 174 2.49 -7.73 20.47
C LEU A 174 3.82 -8.06 19.76
N LYS A 175 4.96 -7.59 20.30
CA LYS A 175 6.27 -8.00 19.78
C LYS A 175 6.51 -9.50 19.95
N ASN A 176 6.06 -10.08 21.06
CA ASN A 176 6.15 -11.51 21.34
C ASN A 176 5.22 -12.34 20.43
N LEU A 177 4.05 -11.82 20.09
CA LEU A 177 3.17 -12.41 19.07
C LEU A 177 3.88 -12.53 17.72
N HIS A 178 4.50 -11.46 17.24
CA HIS A 178 5.26 -11.48 15.99
C HIS A 178 6.46 -12.42 16.05
N PHE A 179 7.22 -12.40 17.14
CA PHE A 179 8.35 -13.33 17.35
C PHE A 179 7.91 -14.79 17.26
N SER A 180 6.84 -15.15 17.95
CA SER A 180 6.32 -16.52 17.95
C SER A 180 5.86 -16.96 16.57
N PHE A 181 5.28 -16.05 15.79
CA PHE A 181 4.90 -16.32 14.41
C PHE A 181 6.11 -16.57 13.51
N VAL A 182 7.23 -15.86 13.71
CA VAL A 182 8.49 -16.14 12.99
C VAL A 182 8.99 -17.55 13.29
N VAL A 183 8.95 -17.98 14.56
CA VAL A 183 9.34 -19.35 14.96
C VAL A 183 8.46 -20.39 14.27
N LEU A 184 7.13 -20.20 14.27
CA LEU A 184 6.18 -21.08 13.59
C LEU A 184 6.44 -21.17 12.07
N LEU A 185 6.69 -20.05 11.40
CA LEU A 185 6.96 -20.04 9.96
C LEU A 185 8.32 -20.67 9.60
N ARG A 186 9.33 -20.52 10.47
CA ARG A 186 10.62 -21.23 10.28
C ARG A 186 10.44 -22.73 10.41
N ALA A 187 9.64 -23.19 11.37
CA ALA A 187 9.30 -24.61 11.52
C ALA A 187 8.55 -25.12 10.27
N LEU A 188 7.54 -24.40 9.79
CA LEU A 188 6.82 -24.74 8.57
C LEU A 188 7.77 -24.89 7.37
N ARG A 189 8.72 -23.95 7.20
CA ARG A 189 9.71 -24.03 6.13
C ARG A 189 10.58 -25.28 6.23
N LYS A 190 11.04 -25.62 7.45
CA LYS A 190 11.89 -26.78 7.68
C LYS A 190 11.13 -28.10 7.50
N ALA A 191 9.86 -28.17 7.92
CA ALA A 191 9.01 -29.34 7.76
C ALA A 191 8.43 -29.50 6.34
N ALA A 192 8.58 -28.51 5.45
CA ALA A 192 7.94 -28.54 4.14
C ALA A 192 8.20 -29.83 3.31
N PRO A 193 9.42 -30.39 3.27
CA PRO A 193 9.66 -31.66 2.57
C PRO A 193 8.90 -32.85 3.18
N ALA A 194 8.74 -32.88 4.50
CA ALA A 194 8.00 -33.91 5.23
C ALA A 194 6.49 -33.77 5.02
N LEU A 195 5.98 -32.55 5.16
CA LEU A 195 4.56 -32.23 5.01
C LEU A 195 4.06 -32.46 3.59
N ALA A 196 4.91 -32.28 2.58
CA ALA A 196 4.56 -32.54 1.18
C ALA A 196 4.29 -34.02 0.87
N LYS A 197 4.79 -34.95 1.72
CA LYS A 197 4.61 -36.40 1.56
C LYS A 197 3.51 -36.97 2.45
N MET A 198 3.05 -36.20 3.44
CA MET A 198 2.04 -36.65 4.39
C MET A 198 0.66 -36.73 3.72
N ASP A 199 -0.06 -37.82 3.96
CA ASP A 199 -1.44 -37.93 3.50
C ASP A 199 -2.35 -37.04 4.36
N VAL A 200 -2.85 -35.96 3.76
CA VAL A 200 -3.74 -34.98 4.40
C VAL A 200 -5.22 -35.24 4.09
N ARG A 201 -5.53 -36.26 3.30
CA ARG A 201 -6.90 -36.59 2.92
C ARG A 201 -7.70 -37.10 4.11
N MET A 202 -8.99 -36.87 4.07
CA MET A 202 -9.99 -37.39 5.00
C MET A 202 -10.74 -38.59 4.42
N GLY A 203 -10.68 -38.82 3.10
CA GLY A 203 -11.23 -40.00 2.42
C GLY A 203 -12.75 -39.98 2.24
N GLN A 204 -13.40 -38.84 2.49
CA GLN A 204 -14.87 -38.70 2.51
C GLN A 204 -15.44 -38.06 1.25
N ASP A 205 -14.77 -37.03 0.77
CA ASP A 205 -15.18 -36.23 -0.38
C ASP A 205 -13.93 -35.98 -1.22
N ALA A 206 -13.92 -36.58 -2.43
CA ALA A 206 -12.77 -36.50 -3.31
C ALA A 206 -12.45 -35.05 -3.74
N HIS A 207 -13.44 -34.16 -3.74
CA HIS A 207 -13.26 -32.75 -4.05
C HIS A 207 -12.71 -31.96 -2.86
N GLU A 208 -13.15 -32.22 -1.63
CA GLU A 208 -12.55 -31.62 -0.42
C GLU A 208 -11.13 -32.12 -0.17
N ASP A 209 -10.87 -33.40 -0.43
CA ASP A 209 -9.54 -33.99 -0.36
C ASP A 209 -8.60 -33.36 -1.38
N ALA A 210 -9.01 -33.27 -2.65
CA ALA A 210 -8.23 -32.59 -3.69
C ALA A 210 -8.01 -31.10 -3.36
N ARG A 211 -9.01 -30.43 -2.78
CA ARG A 211 -8.88 -29.04 -2.32
C ARG A 211 -7.88 -28.91 -1.17
N THR A 212 -7.89 -29.83 -0.22
CA THR A 212 -6.97 -29.84 0.93
C THR A 212 -5.54 -30.09 0.48
N GLU A 213 -5.32 -31.05 -0.43
CA GLU A 213 -4.02 -31.29 -1.05
C GLU A 213 -3.50 -30.07 -1.82
N ALA A 214 -4.36 -29.40 -2.59
CA ALA A 214 -3.98 -28.20 -3.34
C ALA A 214 -3.61 -27.03 -2.40
N LEU A 215 -4.36 -26.84 -1.32
CA LEU A 215 -4.07 -25.80 -0.32
C LEU A 215 -2.78 -26.09 0.45
N MET A 216 -2.54 -27.35 0.84
CA MET A 216 -1.30 -27.78 1.48
C MET A 216 -0.12 -27.57 0.53
N SER A 217 -0.23 -28.02 -0.72
CA SER A 217 0.81 -27.84 -1.74
C SER A 217 1.16 -26.37 -1.90
N ARG A 218 0.15 -25.50 -2.06
CA ARG A 218 0.33 -24.06 -2.17
C ARG A 218 1.03 -23.46 -0.95
N LEU A 219 0.64 -23.86 0.26
CA LEU A 219 1.27 -23.38 1.49
C LEU A 219 2.77 -23.73 1.57
N LEU A 220 3.13 -24.91 1.05
CA LEU A 220 4.50 -25.43 1.07
C LEU A 220 5.34 -24.99 -0.14
N GLU A 221 4.76 -24.29 -1.12
CA GLU A 221 5.48 -23.84 -2.30
C GLU A 221 6.67 -22.94 -1.95
N SER A 222 7.83 -23.26 -2.54
CA SER A 222 9.10 -22.57 -2.27
C SER A 222 9.01 -21.06 -2.49
N HIS A 223 8.16 -20.57 -3.38
CA HIS A 223 8.05 -19.14 -3.65
C HIS A 223 7.45 -18.39 -2.44
N ILE A 224 6.40 -18.93 -1.80
CA ILE A 224 5.78 -18.35 -0.59
C ILE A 224 6.80 -18.34 0.54
N LEU A 225 7.47 -19.47 0.77
CA LEU A 225 8.47 -19.59 1.84
C LEU A 225 9.75 -18.78 1.54
N SER A 226 10.14 -18.60 0.27
CA SER A 226 11.30 -17.77 -0.11
C SER A 226 11.05 -16.28 0.09
N SER A 227 9.81 -15.82 -0.03
CA SER A 227 9.43 -14.42 0.20
C SER A 227 9.62 -13.98 1.67
N CYS A 228 9.71 -14.93 2.60
CA CYS A 228 9.93 -14.71 4.02
C CYS A 228 11.41 -14.79 4.44
N ARG A 229 12.36 -14.86 3.49
CA ARG A 229 13.81 -15.08 3.77
C ARG A 229 14.37 -14.10 4.79
N ASP A 230 14.05 -12.82 4.68
CA ASP A 230 14.55 -11.77 5.57
C ASP A 230 13.90 -11.85 6.97
N VAL A 231 12.64 -12.28 7.04
CA VAL A 231 11.89 -12.49 8.29
C VAL A 231 12.48 -13.68 9.07
N PHE A 232 12.94 -14.71 8.37
CA PHE A 232 13.56 -15.87 9.01
C PHE A 232 14.89 -15.55 9.67
N GLY A 233 15.64 -14.54 9.21
CA GLY A 233 16.89 -14.12 9.86
C GLY A 233 16.71 -13.60 11.30
N ALA A 234 15.48 -13.27 11.73
CA ALA A 234 15.19 -12.73 13.05
C ALA A 234 15.23 -13.76 14.20
N PHE A 235 15.30 -15.06 13.89
CA PHE A 235 15.48 -16.14 14.87
C PHE A 235 16.41 -17.22 14.31
N ASP A 236 17.35 -17.68 15.11
CA ASP A 236 18.29 -18.75 14.77
C ASP A 236 18.29 -19.83 15.85
N GLU A 237 17.63 -20.95 15.56
CA GLU A 237 17.56 -22.11 16.46
C GLU A 237 18.93 -22.72 16.76
N LYS A 238 19.95 -22.52 15.90
CA LYS A 238 21.33 -23.02 16.15
C LYS A 238 22.01 -22.32 17.32
N SER A 239 21.48 -21.18 17.74
CA SER A 239 21.95 -20.43 18.90
C SER A 239 21.37 -20.96 20.22
N MET A 240 20.33 -21.81 20.18
CA MET A 240 19.80 -22.48 21.36
C MET A 240 20.70 -23.65 21.78
N PHE A 241 20.92 -23.80 23.08
CA PHE A 241 21.67 -24.88 23.73
C PHE A 241 23.17 -24.95 23.40
N ARG A 242 23.77 -23.87 22.86
CA ARG A 242 25.22 -23.81 22.55
C ARG A 242 26.10 -24.09 23.78
N ASP A 243 25.78 -23.50 24.93
CA ASP A 243 26.58 -23.61 26.15
C ASP A 243 26.65 -25.03 26.73
N VAL A 244 25.62 -25.85 26.48
CA VAL A 244 25.59 -27.26 26.89
C VAL A 244 26.54 -28.10 26.03
N GLN A 245 26.62 -27.80 24.74
CA GLN A 245 27.39 -28.58 23.76
C GLN A 245 28.91 -28.33 23.90
N THR A 246 29.31 -27.12 24.31
CA THR A 246 30.70 -26.77 24.66
C THR A 246 31.16 -27.45 25.96
N THR A 247 30.27 -27.60 26.93
CA THR A 247 30.58 -28.20 28.25
C THR A 247 30.70 -29.73 28.17
N LEU A 248 29.90 -30.39 27.33
CA LEU A 248 30.01 -31.84 27.05
C LEU A 248 31.28 -32.19 26.25
N SER A 249 31.77 -31.28 25.41
CA SER A 249 32.99 -31.49 24.63
C SER A 249 34.28 -31.32 25.46
N SER A 250 34.21 -30.76 26.67
CA SER A 250 35.36 -30.42 27.51
C SER A 250 35.60 -31.35 28.72
N THR A 251 34.76 -32.36 28.92
CA THR A 251 34.92 -33.36 30.02
C THR A 251 35.18 -34.77 29.51
N VAL A 252 36.24 -34.92 28.69
CA VAL A 252 36.97 -36.19 28.54
C VAL A 252 38.33 -36.00 29.21
N GLY A 253 38.36 -36.10 30.55
CA GLY A 253 39.57 -35.93 31.34
C GLY A 253 39.38 -36.48 32.75
N VAL A 254 39.95 -37.66 32.99
CA VAL A 254 39.97 -38.35 34.28
C VAL A 254 40.74 -37.54 35.32
N VAL A 255 40.14 -37.22 36.47
CA VAL A 255 40.85 -37.00 37.75
C VAL A 255 39.98 -37.50 38.91
N GLY A 256 40.57 -38.34 39.77
CA GLY A 256 39.93 -38.96 40.92
C GLY A 256 39.86 -38.07 42.18
N GLY A 257 39.01 -38.50 43.11
CA GLY A 257 38.86 -37.92 44.45
C GLY A 257 37.52 -38.32 45.06
N GLU A 258 37.57 -38.93 46.24
CA GLU A 258 36.45 -39.54 46.97
C GLU A 258 35.35 -38.55 47.35
N ASN A 259 34.19 -38.61 46.67
CA ASN A 259 32.83 -38.41 47.18
C ASN A 259 31.86 -38.46 46.00
N ASN A 260 31.36 -39.67 45.73
CA ASN A 260 30.65 -40.01 44.50
C ASN A 260 29.16 -39.60 44.55
N GLN A 261 28.86 -38.32 44.33
CA GLN A 261 27.55 -37.89 43.81
C GLN A 261 27.74 -37.40 42.37
N LEU A 262 27.48 -38.28 41.42
CA LEU A 262 27.32 -37.92 40.02
C LEU A 262 26.11 -36.97 39.91
N VAL A 263 26.36 -35.66 39.82
CA VAL A 263 25.38 -34.73 39.24
C VAL A 263 25.68 -34.70 37.75
N THR A 264 25.13 -35.67 37.01
CA THR A 264 25.10 -35.65 35.55
C THR A 264 24.45 -34.34 35.07
N PRO A 265 24.99 -33.66 34.05
CA PRO A 265 24.36 -32.49 33.44
C PRO A 265 23.16 -32.94 32.60
N ILE A 266 22.09 -33.34 33.28
CA ILE A 266 20.73 -33.49 32.73
C ILE A 266 20.28 -32.06 32.41
N SER A 267 20.64 -31.70 31.18
CA SER A 267 20.74 -30.40 30.56
C SER A 267 19.38 -29.69 30.47
N LEU A 268 19.41 -28.34 30.51
CA LEU A 268 18.34 -27.35 30.23
C LEU A 268 17.24 -27.79 29.24
N LYS A 269 17.56 -28.67 28.29
CA LYS A 269 16.61 -29.31 27.37
C LYS A 269 15.48 -30.08 28.09
N SER A 270 15.78 -30.86 29.13
CA SER A 270 14.75 -31.60 29.91
C SER A 270 13.79 -30.65 30.61
N GLN A 271 14.31 -29.51 31.09
CA GLN A 271 13.50 -28.48 31.75
C GLN A 271 12.52 -27.81 30.77
N PHE A 272 12.89 -27.66 29.49
CA PHE A 272 11.97 -27.19 28.45
C PHE A 272 10.78 -28.12 28.25
N LYS A 273 11.03 -29.43 28.22
CA LYS A 273 10.00 -30.46 28.09
C LYS A 273 9.04 -30.45 29.28
N ASP A 274 9.59 -30.41 30.49
CA ASP A 274 8.80 -30.41 31.73
C ASP A 274 7.87 -29.18 31.82
N ILE A 275 8.29 -28.02 31.28
CA ILE A 275 7.46 -26.82 31.24
C ILE A 275 6.24 -26.99 30.33
N PHE A 276 6.36 -27.57 29.13
CA PHE A 276 5.20 -27.79 28.26
C PHE A 276 4.21 -28.80 28.86
N LEU A 277 4.71 -29.86 29.51
CA LEU A 277 3.88 -30.83 30.23
C LEU A 277 3.14 -30.19 31.40
N ASN A 278 3.86 -29.43 32.22
CA ASN A 278 3.27 -28.69 33.34
C ASN A 278 2.22 -27.68 32.87
N ILE A 279 2.47 -26.95 31.77
CA ILE A 279 1.47 -26.02 31.21
C ILE A 279 0.24 -26.77 30.70
N SER A 280 0.42 -27.94 30.06
CA SER A 280 -0.71 -28.78 29.61
C SER A 280 -1.56 -29.26 30.79
N GLU A 281 -0.93 -29.63 31.89
CA GLU A 281 -1.58 -30.00 33.16
C GLU A 281 -2.32 -28.82 33.80
N VAL A 282 -1.72 -27.63 33.82
CA VAL A 282 -2.39 -26.38 34.27
C VAL A 282 -3.60 -26.07 33.38
N MET A 283 -3.52 -26.33 32.07
CA MET A 283 -4.66 -26.15 31.16
C MET A 283 -5.79 -27.16 31.43
N ASP A 284 -5.53 -28.29 32.09
CA ASP A 284 -6.59 -29.23 32.46
C ASP A 284 -7.56 -28.68 33.50
N CYS A 285 -7.11 -27.72 34.31
CA CYS A 285 -7.91 -27.01 35.30
C CYS A 285 -8.83 -25.93 34.71
N ILE A 286 -8.76 -25.66 33.39
CA ILE A 286 -9.63 -24.67 32.73
C ILE A 286 -11.07 -25.21 32.66
N SER A 287 -12.00 -24.55 33.37
CA SER A 287 -13.42 -24.92 33.37
C SER A 287 -14.09 -24.72 32.00
N CYS A 288 -13.68 -23.70 31.26
CA CYS A 288 -14.11 -23.41 29.90
C CYS A 288 -13.60 -24.46 28.88
N GLN A 289 -14.48 -25.34 28.38
CA GLN A 289 -14.08 -26.42 27.47
C GLN A 289 -13.53 -25.91 26.13
N LYS A 290 -14.09 -24.85 25.53
CA LYS A 290 -13.57 -24.25 24.29
C LYS A 290 -12.21 -23.57 24.50
N CYS A 291 -12.00 -22.92 25.64
CA CYS A 291 -10.72 -22.28 26.00
C CYS A 291 -9.63 -23.32 26.21
N LYS A 292 -10.00 -24.43 26.88
CA LYS A 292 -9.12 -25.60 27.07
C LYS A 292 -8.72 -26.22 25.73
N LEU A 293 -9.69 -26.43 24.82
CA LEU A 293 -9.46 -26.95 23.47
C LEU A 293 -8.46 -26.10 22.67
N HIS A 294 -8.75 -24.81 22.50
CA HIS A 294 -7.89 -23.91 21.69
C HIS A 294 -6.55 -23.61 22.37
N GLY A 295 -6.52 -23.56 23.70
CA GLY A 295 -5.28 -23.43 24.48
C GLY A 295 -4.36 -24.63 24.27
N LYS A 296 -4.87 -25.85 24.44
CA LYS A 296 -4.09 -27.07 24.21
C LYS A 296 -3.65 -27.22 22.75
N LEU A 297 -4.49 -26.82 21.79
CA LEU A 297 -4.15 -26.85 20.36
C LEU A 297 -2.98 -25.91 20.03
N GLN A 298 -3.01 -24.66 20.50
CA GLN A 298 -1.93 -23.69 20.28
C GLN A 298 -0.64 -24.09 21.02
N LEU A 299 -0.74 -24.68 22.22
CA LEU A 299 0.41 -25.19 22.96
C LEU A 299 1.09 -26.35 22.21
N LEU A 300 0.30 -27.31 21.71
CA LEU A 300 0.80 -28.43 20.92
C LEU A 300 1.43 -27.96 19.61
N GLY A 301 0.86 -26.96 18.94
CA GLY A 301 1.45 -26.39 17.72
C GLY A 301 2.79 -25.69 17.96
N LEU A 302 2.94 -24.97 19.07
CA LEU A 302 4.22 -24.38 19.47
C LEU A 302 5.26 -25.46 19.86
N GLY A 303 4.83 -26.50 20.59
CA GLY A 303 5.67 -27.66 20.89
C GLY A 303 6.14 -28.37 19.62
N THR A 304 5.24 -28.58 18.66
CA THR A 304 5.53 -29.19 17.35
C THR A 304 6.53 -28.33 16.56
N ALA A 305 6.38 -27.00 16.58
CA ALA A 305 7.31 -26.11 15.90
C ALA A 305 8.73 -26.20 16.46
N LEU A 306 8.87 -26.26 17.79
CA LEU A 306 10.17 -26.49 18.43
C LEU A 306 10.73 -27.87 18.13
N LYS A 307 9.88 -28.91 18.14
CA LYS A 307 10.25 -30.29 17.76
C LYS A 307 10.85 -30.30 16.34
N VAL A 308 10.17 -29.70 15.36
CA VAL A 308 10.66 -29.57 13.98
C VAL A 308 11.98 -28.81 13.90
N LEU A 309 12.08 -27.66 14.57
CA LEU A 309 13.29 -26.81 14.50
C LEU A 309 14.52 -27.49 15.10
N LEU A 310 14.34 -28.32 16.12
CA LEU A 310 15.42 -28.93 16.87
C LEU A 310 15.76 -30.37 16.41
N MET A 311 14.90 -31.01 15.61
CA MET A 311 15.18 -32.34 15.03
C MET A 311 16.02 -32.23 13.73
N PRO A 312 16.87 -33.22 13.44
CA PRO A 312 17.49 -33.37 12.12
C PRO A 312 16.44 -33.50 10.99
N GLU A 313 16.71 -32.93 9.81
CA GLU A 313 15.77 -32.90 8.69
C GLU A 313 15.47 -34.29 8.11
N ASP A 314 16.43 -35.20 8.17
CA ASP A 314 16.39 -36.55 7.63
C ASP A 314 15.43 -37.51 8.35
N ILE A 315 15.04 -37.18 9.59
CA ILE A 315 14.13 -38.00 10.39
C ILE A 315 12.73 -37.41 10.54
N LEU A 316 12.50 -36.17 10.07
CA LEU A 316 11.21 -35.46 10.25
C LEU A 316 10.02 -36.24 9.70
N ASP A 317 10.17 -36.84 8.50
CA ASP A 317 9.13 -37.60 7.82
C ASP A 317 8.60 -38.78 8.65
N SER A 318 9.45 -39.37 9.50
CA SER A 318 9.12 -40.55 10.32
C SER A 318 8.67 -40.23 11.74
N GLN A 319 8.81 -38.97 12.17
CA GLN A 319 8.63 -38.57 13.58
C GLN A 319 7.48 -37.57 13.80
N LEU A 320 6.87 -37.03 12.74
CA LEU A 320 5.70 -36.15 12.84
C LEU A 320 4.40 -36.95 12.66
N ASN A 321 3.52 -36.88 13.66
CA ASN A 321 2.20 -37.50 13.54
C ASN A 321 1.13 -36.50 13.05
N ARG A 322 -0.02 -37.03 12.61
CA ARG A 322 -1.12 -36.23 12.04
C ARG A 322 -1.65 -35.18 13.02
N GLN A 323 -1.72 -35.48 14.32
CA GLN A 323 -2.23 -34.55 15.33
C GLN A 323 -1.28 -33.36 15.55
N GLU A 324 0.03 -33.60 15.58
CA GLU A 324 1.06 -32.58 15.65
C GLU A 324 0.99 -31.63 14.44
N VAL A 325 0.82 -32.19 13.23
CA VAL A 325 0.69 -31.40 12.00
C VAL A 325 -0.59 -30.56 12.01
N VAL A 326 -1.73 -31.15 12.40
CA VAL A 326 -2.99 -30.41 12.55
C VAL A 326 -2.84 -29.26 13.54
N ALA A 327 -2.19 -29.50 14.68
CA ALA A 327 -1.95 -28.46 15.69
C ALA A 327 -1.02 -27.37 15.18
N LEU A 328 0.06 -27.71 14.47
CA LEU A 328 1.00 -26.75 13.88
C LEU A 328 0.30 -25.83 12.87
N ILE A 329 -0.43 -26.40 11.91
CA ILE A 329 -1.12 -25.64 10.86
C ILE A 329 -2.20 -24.74 11.45
N ASN A 330 -3.00 -25.25 12.39
CA ASN A 330 -4.02 -24.44 13.07
C ASN A 330 -3.38 -23.30 13.86
N THR A 331 -2.28 -23.55 14.55
CA THR A 331 -1.57 -22.51 15.33
C THR A 331 -1.01 -21.41 14.41
N ILE A 332 -0.42 -21.79 13.27
CA ILE A 332 0.03 -20.83 12.24
C ILE A 332 -1.14 -19.97 11.76
N ALA A 333 -2.28 -20.59 11.45
CA ALA A 333 -3.47 -19.88 10.99
C ALA A 333 -3.99 -18.89 12.06
N LYS A 334 -4.00 -19.28 13.33
CA LYS A 334 -4.43 -18.43 14.46
C LYS A 334 -3.51 -17.24 14.66
N PHE A 335 -2.20 -17.45 14.69
CA PHE A 335 -1.24 -16.34 14.85
C PHE A 335 -1.30 -15.38 13.67
N SER A 336 -1.42 -15.90 12.44
CA SER A 336 -1.62 -15.09 11.24
C SER A 336 -2.89 -14.24 11.33
N HIS A 337 -4.00 -14.85 11.76
CA HIS A 337 -5.27 -14.15 11.94
C HIS A 337 -5.18 -13.05 13.01
N ALA A 338 -4.63 -13.34 14.18
CA ALA A 338 -4.45 -12.37 15.26
C ALA A 338 -3.65 -11.16 14.79
N ILE A 339 -2.50 -11.39 14.12
CA ILE A 339 -1.64 -10.32 13.59
C ILE A 339 -2.41 -9.44 12.60
N ARG A 340 -3.17 -10.04 11.68
CA ARG A 340 -3.96 -9.30 10.67
C ARG A 340 -5.06 -8.44 11.31
N LYS A 341 -5.59 -8.85 12.47
CA LYS A 341 -6.71 -8.18 13.15
C LYS A 341 -6.31 -7.08 14.13
N VAL A 342 -5.04 -7.00 14.53
CA VAL A 342 -4.52 -5.92 15.39
C VAL A 342 -4.82 -4.51 14.83
N PRO A 343 -4.55 -4.20 13.54
CA PRO A 343 -4.85 -2.88 12.99
C PRO A 343 -6.34 -2.53 13.01
N GLU A 344 -7.22 -3.51 12.77
CA GLU A 344 -8.67 -3.33 12.81
C GLU A 344 -9.15 -2.93 14.21
N LEU A 345 -8.70 -3.66 15.25
CA LEU A 345 -9.02 -3.35 16.65
C LEU A 345 -8.45 -1.98 17.09
N MET A 346 -7.23 -1.65 16.65
CA MET A 346 -6.62 -0.35 16.96
C MET A 346 -7.39 0.82 16.33
N ASN A 347 -7.84 0.67 15.09
CA ASN A 347 -8.60 1.69 14.39
C ASN A 347 -9.99 1.86 15.00
N ALA A 348 -10.66 0.76 15.32
CA ALA A 348 -11.95 0.80 16.01
C ALA A 348 -11.85 1.49 17.37
N ALA A 349 -10.78 1.25 18.14
CA ALA A 349 -10.55 1.93 19.41
C ALA A 349 -10.34 3.45 19.25
N ARG A 350 -9.61 3.86 18.20
CA ARG A 350 -9.42 5.30 17.89
C ARG A 350 -10.73 5.98 17.52
N GLN A 351 -11.59 5.31 16.75
CA GLN A 351 -12.89 5.83 16.36
C GLN A 351 -13.84 5.97 17.57
N GLU A 352 -13.83 5.02 18.51
CA GLU A 352 -14.64 5.14 19.74
C GLU A 352 -14.22 6.36 20.58
N VAL A 353 -12.92 6.67 20.67
CA VAL A 353 -12.41 7.86 21.38
C VAL A 353 -12.78 9.17 20.67
N LEU A 354 -12.75 9.19 19.34
CA LEU A 354 -13.16 10.34 18.55
C LEU A 354 -14.66 10.64 18.72
N ASN A 355 -15.48 9.58 18.79
CA ASN A 355 -16.93 9.70 18.96
C ASN A 355 -17.35 10.05 20.41
N SER A 356 -16.55 9.72 21.42
CA SER A 356 -16.82 10.14 22.81
C SER A 356 -16.50 11.62 23.07
N ASN A 357 -15.54 12.19 22.34
CA ASN A 357 -15.13 13.60 22.51
C ASN A 357 -16.12 14.61 21.90
N THR A 358 -17.08 14.17 21.09
CA THR A 358 -18.16 15.03 20.59
C THR A 358 -19.33 15.21 21.56
N ALA A 359 -19.35 14.51 22.70
CA ALA A 359 -20.48 14.52 23.65
C ALA A 359 -20.27 15.39 24.91
N ASP A 360 -19.04 15.81 25.23
CA ASP A 360 -18.69 16.44 26.54
C ASP A 360 -18.22 17.91 26.46
N SER A 361 -18.57 18.64 25.39
CA SER A 361 -18.15 20.05 25.20
C SER A 361 -18.95 21.08 26.01
N ASN A 362 -19.42 20.76 27.22
CA ASN A 362 -20.29 21.66 28.00
C ASN A 362 -20.00 21.73 29.52
N ALA A 363 -18.72 21.70 29.91
CA ALA A 363 -18.31 22.11 31.26
C ALA A 363 -17.19 23.15 31.17
N GLY A 364 -17.57 24.43 31.35
CA GLY A 364 -16.64 25.54 31.43
C GLY A 364 -15.80 25.47 32.71
N PHE A 365 -14.54 25.88 32.60
CA PHE A 365 -13.72 26.22 33.77
C PHE A 365 -13.13 27.61 33.60
N VAL A 366 -13.44 28.45 34.59
CA VAL A 366 -13.11 29.87 34.71
C VAL A 366 -11.65 30.03 35.15
N LEU A 367 -10.94 30.98 34.55
CA LEU A 367 -9.61 31.42 34.96
C LEU A 367 -9.69 32.34 36.19
N SER A 368 -8.82 32.12 37.17
CA SER A 368 -8.51 33.09 38.23
C SER A 368 -7.01 33.43 38.20
N GLU A 369 -6.70 34.72 38.03
CA GLU A 369 -5.39 35.32 38.23
C GLU A 369 -5.13 35.58 39.73
N GLU A 370 -3.97 35.17 40.27
CA GLU A 370 -2.89 36.07 40.73
C GLU A 370 -1.80 35.33 41.54
N ARG A 371 -0.54 35.64 41.17
CA ARG A 371 0.70 35.74 41.99
C ARG A 371 1.27 34.50 42.69
N THR A 372 2.43 34.04 42.22
CA THR A 372 3.77 34.40 42.74
C THR A 372 4.86 33.64 41.97
N ARG A 373 5.98 34.32 41.68
CA ARG A 373 7.14 33.75 40.99
C ARG A 373 7.73 32.58 41.77
N VAL A 374 7.54 31.38 41.27
CA VAL A 374 8.46 30.25 41.43
C VAL A 374 8.83 29.84 40.00
N ARG A 375 10.10 29.98 39.61
CA ARG A 375 10.59 29.43 38.33
C ARG A 375 10.34 27.93 38.39
N SER A 376 9.48 27.40 37.51
CA SER A 376 9.24 25.96 37.49
C SER A 376 10.51 25.24 37.01
N PRO A 377 10.72 23.97 37.40
CA PRO A 377 11.81 23.13 36.87
C PRO A 377 11.82 23.10 35.34
N MET A 378 10.64 23.17 34.73
CA MET A 378 10.41 23.28 33.29
C MET A 378 10.99 24.56 32.70
N GLU A 379 10.75 25.73 33.29
CA GLU A 379 11.32 27.01 32.83
C GLU A 379 12.84 27.05 32.96
N ALA A 380 13.40 26.43 34.01
CA ALA A 380 14.84 26.30 34.20
C ALA A 380 15.49 25.33 33.19
N ALA A 381 14.83 24.21 32.88
CA ALA A 381 15.27 23.24 31.88
C ALA A 381 15.20 23.81 30.46
N ILE A 382 14.15 24.57 30.13
CA ILE A 382 14.00 25.27 28.85
C ILE A 382 15.07 26.37 28.68
N ALA A 383 15.36 27.14 29.74
CA ALA A 383 16.41 28.15 29.70
C ALA A 383 17.81 27.54 29.53
N ALA A 384 18.08 26.37 30.13
CA ALA A 384 19.32 25.62 29.94
C ALA A 384 19.44 25.01 28.52
N ALA A 385 18.33 24.53 27.97
CA ALA A 385 18.25 23.98 26.62
C ALA A 385 18.46 25.04 25.52
N ALA A 386 17.88 26.23 25.70
CA ALA A 386 17.96 27.33 24.74
C ALA A 386 19.40 27.80 24.46
N VAL A 387 20.33 27.59 25.40
CA VAL A 387 21.76 27.91 25.24
C VAL A 387 22.47 26.90 24.31
N HIS A 388 22.00 25.65 24.26
CA HIS A 388 22.58 24.56 23.45
C HIS A 388 21.89 24.37 22.09
N VAL A 389 20.71 24.95 21.90
CA VAL A 389 19.95 24.96 20.62
C VAL A 389 20.71 25.68 19.49
N LYS A 390 21.61 26.63 19.80
CA LYS A 390 22.45 27.29 18.78
C LYS A 390 23.55 26.41 18.20
N SER A 391 23.97 25.36 18.90
CA SER A 391 25.03 24.44 18.45
C SER A 391 24.50 23.18 17.75
N GLY A 392 23.18 23.05 17.58
CA GLY A 392 22.55 21.90 16.90
C GLY A 392 22.66 20.56 17.64
N VAL A 393 23.24 20.54 18.84
CA VAL A 393 23.37 19.34 19.68
C VAL A 393 22.87 19.67 21.08
N LEU A 394 21.82 18.96 21.51
CA LEU A 394 21.34 18.99 22.88
C LEU A 394 22.13 17.92 23.68
N PRO A 395 22.93 18.29 24.69
CA PRO A 395 23.67 17.31 25.48
C PRO A 395 22.70 16.34 26.16
N MET A 396 23.04 15.05 26.21
CA MET A 396 22.19 13.99 26.78
C MET A 396 21.69 14.32 28.20
N LYS A 397 22.51 14.96 29.04
CA LYS A 397 22.09 15.43 30.37
C LYS A 397 21.04 16.54 30.36
N SER A 398 21.06 17.40 29.35
CA SER A 398 20.06 18.47 29.18
C SER A 398 18.77 17.92 28.59
N GLU A 399 18.87 16.93 27.69
CA GLU A 399 17.73 16.16 27.18
C GLU A 399 17.05 15.38 28.30
N GLU A 400 17.82 14.64 29.10
CA GLU A 400 17.33 13.93 30.29
C GLU A 400 16.67 14.87 31.29
N ALA A 401 17.22 16.06 31.53
CA ALA A 401 16.62 17.03 32.44
C ALA A 401 15.28 17.59 31.93
N ILE A 402 15.14 17.83 30.62
CA ILE A 402 13.90 18.28 29.98
C ILE A 402 12.86 17.16 29.98
N VAL A 403 13.26 15.95 29.59
CA VAL A 403 12.41 14.77 29.61
C VAL A 403 11.94 14.50 31.05
N SER A 404 12.83 14.56 32.03
CA SER A 404 12.48 14.35 33.43
C SER A 404 11.52 15.44 33.94
N ALA A 405 11.71 16.71 33.56
CA ALA A 405 10.79 17.79 33.90
C ALA A 405 9.39 17.63 33.26
N ILE A 406 9.33 17.17 32.00
CA ILE A 406 8.07 16.88 31.28
C ILE A 406 7.36 15.66 31.89
N LEU A 407 8.12 14.64 32.30
CA LEU A 407 7.59 13.43 32.94
C LEU A 407 7.09 13.69 34.36
N ASP A 408 7.73 14.60 35.10
CA ASP A 408 7.28 15.04 36.42
C ASP A 408 5.97 15.85 36.33
N GLU A 409 5.78 16.68 35.30
CA GLU A 409 4.54 17.44 35.11
C GLU A 409 3.40 16.60 34.50
N ASN A 410 3.69 15.64 33.61
CA ASN A 410 2.67 14.72 33.07
C ASN A 410 3.23 13.30 32.83
N PRO A 411 3.11 12.41 33.84
CA PRO A 411 3.65 11.05 33.79
C PRO A 411 3.08 10.19 32.64
N LYS A 412 1.93 10.57 32.08
CA LYS A 412 1.26 9.84 30.99
C LYS A 412 2.00 9.96 29.65
N LEU A 413 2.91 10.93 29.51
CA LEU A 413 3.75 11.10 28.32
C LEU A 413 4.99 10.18 28.31
N SER A 414 5.24 9.43 29.39
CA SER A 414 6.35 8.45 29.50
C SER A 414 6.35 7.38 28.40
N VAL A 415 5.16 6.99 27.93
CA VAL A 415 5.00 6.04 26.83
C VAL A 415 5.49 6.65 25.52
N LEU A 416 5.17 7.91 25.25
CA LEU A 416 5.68 8.64 24.07
C LEU A 416 7.19 8.87 24.19
N ALA A 417 7.68 9.19 25.40
CA ALA A 417 9.10 9.45 25.65
C ALA A 417 9.95 8.22 25.34
N LYS A 418 9.53 7.03 25.84
CA LYS A 418 10.24 5.77 25.56
C LYS A 418 10.09 5.30 24.12
N TYR A 419 8.94 5.54 23.48
CA TYR A 419 8.70 5.10 22.10
C TYR A 419 9.52 5.88 21.08
N TYR A 420 9.77 7.16 21.36
CA TYR A 420 10.52 8.02 20.46
C TYR A 420 12.00 8.15 20.84
N ALA A 421 12.40 8.06 22.11
CA ALA A 421 13.80 8.25 22.53
C ALA A 421 14.79 7.27 21.89
N GLU A 422 14.39 6.02 21.60
CA GLU A 422 15.29 5.02 21.01
C GLU A 422 15.24 4.96 19.47
N SER A 423 14.18 5.49 18.84
CA SER A 423 13.94 5.30 17.39
C SER A 423 13.82 6.60 16.60
N MET A 424 13.25 7.65 17.21
CA MET A 424 12.90 8.92 16.54
C MET A 424 12.81 10.08 17.57
N PRO A 425 13.89 10.42 18.30
CA PRO A 425 13.85 11.31 19.47
C PRO A 425 13.34 12.72 19.13
N ARG A 426 13.58 13.20 17.90
CA ARG A 426 13.09 14.50 17.42
C ARG A 426 11.56 14.59 17.33
N LYS A 427 10.90 13.50 16.91
CA LYS A 427 9.43 13.41 16.86
C LYS A 427 8.81 13.36 18.26
N PHE A 428 9.52 12.87 19.27
CA PHE A 428 9.08 12.97 20.66
C PHE A 428 8.91 14.43 21.05
N ILE A 429 9.97 15.21 20.83
CA ILE A 429 10.07 16.59 21.27
C ILE A 429 9.05 17.45 20.50
N GLU A 430 8.89 17.23 19.20
CA GLU A 430 7.86 17.90 18.40
C GLU A 430 6.44 17.58 18.85
N HIS A 431 6.15 16.33 19.21
CA HIS A 431 4.85 15.94 19.75
C HIS A 431 4.62 16.44 21.18
N ALA A 432 5.66 16.45 22.03
CA ALA A 432 5.58 16.97 23.38
C ALA A 432 5.32 18.48 23.38
N LEU A 433 5.98 19.24 22.50
CA LEU A 433 5.75 20.68 22.34
C LEU A 433 4.35 21.00 21.83
N ARG A 434 3.84 20.21 20.87
CA ARG A 434 2.44 20.31 20.40
C ARG A 434 1.44 19.97 21.50
N ALA A 435 1.72 18.94 22.31
CA ALA A 435 0.85 18.53 23.41
C ALA A 435 0.81 19.57 24.56
N LEU A 436 1.85 20.38 24.71
CA LEU A 436 1.94 21.47 25.68
C LEU A 436 1.47 22.83 25.12
N ALA A 437 0.91 22.86 23.90
CA ALA A 437 0.48 24.08 23.21
C ALA A 437 1.59 25.14 23.05
N LEU A 438 2.85 24.70 22.99
CA LEU A 438 4.00 25.56 22.69
C LEU A 438 4.26 25.56 21.18
N PRO A 439 4.80 26.67 20.61
CA PRO A 439 5.11 26.72 19.18
C PRO A 439 6.11 25.61 18.81
N PRO A 440 6.00 24.98 17.62
CA PRO A 440 6.90 23.92 17.19
C PRO A 440 8.34 24.42 17.16
N LEU A 441 9.29 23.56 17.54
CA LEU A 441 10.72 23.86 17.40
C LEU A 441 11.01 24.21 15.95
N ARG A 442 11.36 25.47 15.69
CA ARG A 442 12.01 25.86 14.45
C ARG A 442 13.38 25.18 14.41
N ASN A 443 13.43 23.96 13.89
CA ASN A 443 14.65 23.42 13.36
C ASN A 443 14.99 24.26 12.14
N GLY A 444 15.99 25.12 12.25
CA GLY A 444 16.71 25.59 11.08
C GLY A 444 17.39 24.38 10.45
N ILE A 445 16.66 23.61 9.63
CA ILE A 445 17.25 22.67 8.69
C ILE A 445 18.02 23.55 7.72
N SER A 446 19.35 23.53 7.81
CA SER A 446 20.20 24.21 6.85
C SER A 446 19.88 23.69 5.45
N ASP A 447 19.60 24.59 4.50
CA ASP A 447 19.45 24.25 3.07
C ASP A 447 20.75 23.68 2.46
N GLU A 448 21.86 23.59 3.22
CA GLU A 448 23.16 23.15 2.71
C GLU A 448 23.39 21.62 2.70
N GLU A 449 22.65 20.83 3.49
CA GLU A 449 22.83 19.37 3.50
C GLU A 449 22.12 18.67 2.31
N PRO A 450 22.76 17.67 1.67
CA PRO A 450 22.15 16.94 0.57
C PRO A 450 20.95 16.12 1.05
N VAL A 451 19.83 16.24 0.33
CA VAL A 451 18.67 15.38 0.53
C VAL A 451 18.95 13.95 0.08
N ASP A 452 18.15 12.97 0.52
CA ASP A 452 18.32 11.58 0.09
C ASP A 452 17.95 11.42 -1.38
N LEU A 453 16.86 12.07 -1.82
CA LEU A 453 16.41 12.03 -3.21
C LEU A 453 15.98 13.41 -3.72
N VAL A 454 16.56 13.83 -4.85
CA VAL A 454 15.99 14.90 -5.68
C VAL A 454 15.13 14.28 -6.76
N VAL A 455 13.88 14.67 -6.84
CA VAL A 455 12.93 14.19 -7.85
C VAL A 455 12.71 15.29 -8.89
N VAL A 456 12.96 15.01 -10.16
CA VAL A 456 12.75 15.93 -11.27
C VAL A 456 11.48 15.55 -12.02
N GLY A 457 10.42 16.33 -11.84
CA GLY A 457 9.08 16.08 -12.40
C GLY A 457 8.08 15.60 -11.36
N GLY A 458 6.99 16.36 -11.22
CA GLY A 458 5.88 16.12 -10.29
C GLY A 458 4.75 15.25 -10.84
N GLY A 459 5.02 14.43 -11.86
CA GLY A 459 4.04 13.45 -12.37
C GLY A 459 3.79 12.29 -11.39
N LEU A 460 2.94 11.35 -11.79
CA LEU A 460 2.59 10.19 -10.95
C LEU A 460 3.81 9.39 -10.49
N ALA A 461 4.81 9.22 -11.37
CA ALA A 461 6.05 8.50 -11.04
C ALA A 461 6.87 9.21 -9.95
N GLY A 462 7.08 10.53 -10.11
CA GLY A 462 7.85 11.33 -9.17
C GLY A 462 7.19 11.43 -7.79
N LEU A 463 5.87 11.63 -7.75
CA LEU A 463 5.11 11.65 -6.50
C LEU A 463 5.09 10.29 -5.80
N THR A 464 4.95 9.20 -6.56
CA THR A 464 4.98 7.83 -6.00
C THR A 464 6.35 7.53 -5.39
N ALA A 465 7.44 7.86 -6.09
CA ALA A 465 8.79 7.69 -5.57
C ALA A 465 9.04 8.54 -4.32
N SER A 466 8.59 9.81 -4.35
CA SER A 466 8.70 10.74 -3.22
C SER A 466 8.04 10.16 -1.97
N LEU A 467 6.77 9.74 -2.06
CA LEU A 467 6.05 9.19 -0.92
C LEU A 467 6.72 7.90 -0.39
N THR A 468 7.21 7.07 -1.29
CA THR A 468 7.89 5.82 -0.91
C THR A 468 9.19 6.09 -0.12
N VAL A 469 9.96 7.12 -0.48
CA VAL A 469 11.16 7.53 0.28
C VAL A 469 10.78 8.22 1.60
N LEU A 470 9.77 9.09 1.58
CA LEU A 470 9.29 9.79 2.78
C LEU A 470 8.76 8.82 3.85
N ASP A 471 8.04 7.77 3.45
CA ASP A 471 7.55 6.71 4.35
C ASP A 471 8.69 5.91 5.00
N ARG A 472 9.88 5.93 4.40
CA ARG A 472 11.11 5.34 4.94
C ARG A 472 11.94 6.32 5.77
N GLY A 473 11.44 7.53 6.00
CA GLY A 473 12.07 8.57 6.80
C GLY A 473 13.05 9.48 6.03
N GLY A 474 13.16 9.32 4.72
CA GLY A 474 14.09 10.10 3.90
C GLY A 474 13.65 11.54 3.66
N ARG A 475 14.59 12.34 3.14
CA ARG A 475 14.38 13.71 2.70
C ARG A 475 14.27 13.75 1.18
N VAL A 476 13.23 14.41 0.69
CA VAL A 476 12.94 14.55 -0.73
C VAL A 476 12.75 16.01 -1.09
N THR A 477 13.43 16.45 -2.14
CA THR A 477 13.09 17.71 -2.81
C THR A 477 12.60 17.41 -4.23
N LEU A 478 11.36 17.79 -4.51
CA LEU A 478 10.76 17.65 -5.83
C LEU A 478 10.89 18.97 -6.58
N VAL A 479 11.40 18.92 -7.81
CA VAL A 479 11.56 20.06 -8.70
C VAL A 479 10.65 19.87 -9.90
N GLU A 480 9.72 20.80 -10.10
CA GLU A 480 8.71 20.81 -11.15
C GLU A 480 8.85 22.09 -11.98
N LYS A 481 8.91 21.95 -13.30
CA LYS A 481 9.08 23.08 -14.21
C LYS A 481 7.80 23.86 -14.43
N GLU A 482 6.64 23.24 -14.26
CA GLU A 482 5.34 23.89 -14.39
C GLU A 482 4.91 24.58 -13.07
N SER A 483 3.83 25.37 -13.12
CA SER A 483 3.20 26.02 -11.96
C SER A 483 2.53 25.04 -11.00
N PHE A 484 2.23 23.83 -11.46
CA PHE A 484 1.55 22.75 -10.74
C PHE A 484 2.24 21.40 -10.99
N VAL A 485 2.02 20.44 -10.09
CA VAL A 485 2.48 19.05 -10.25
C VAL A 485 1.42 18.23 -10.97
N GLY A 486 1.81 17.14 -11.62
CA GLY A 486 0.90 16.17 -12.24
C GLY A 486 1.24 15.82 -13.68
N GLY A 487 1.86 16.74 -14.43
CA GLY A 487 2.27 16.54 -15.82
C GLY A 487 1.15 15.94 -16.68
N ASN A 488 1.48 15.00 -17.58
CA ASN A 488 0.46 14.26 -18.35
C ASN A 488 -0.38 13.31 -17.49
N SER A 489 0.13 12.90 -16.31
CA SER A 489 -0.56 11.90 -15.47
C SER A 489 -1.91 12.40 -14.98
N GLN A 490 -2.04 13.69 -14.64
CA GLN A 490 -3.31 14.25 -14.14
C GLN A 490 -4.42 14.21 -15.19
N TRP A 491 -4.07 14.19 -16.48
CA TRP A 491 -5.01 14.17 -17.60
C TRP A 491 -5.47 12.77 -17.99
N ALA A 492 -4.92 11.73 -17.37
CA ALA A 492 -5.29 10.35 -17.66
C ALA A 492 -6.74 10.07 -17.22
N SER A 493 -7.53 9.55 -18.15
CA SER A 493 -8.97 9.34 -17.96
C SER A 493 -9.33 7.91 -17.61
N SER A 494 -8.82 6.95 -18.37
CA SER A 494 -9.41 5.60 -18.41
C SER A 494 -9.13 4.74 -17.18
N GLY A 495 -7.94 4.86 -16.58
CA GLY A 495 -7.59 4.13 -15.35
C GLY A 495 -6.19 3.53 -15.33
N ILE A 496 -5.94 2.72 -14.31
CA ILE A 496 -4.67 2.03 -14.02
C ILE A 496 -4.86 0.52 -14.12
N ASN A 497 -3.97 -0.18 -14.83
CA ASN A 497 -4.09 -1.62 -15.06
C ASN A 497 -3.42 -2.45 -13.96
N GLY A 498 -4.08 -3.53 -13.54
CA GLY A 498 -3.48 -4.56 -12.72
C GLY A 498 -4.40 -5.74 -12.52
N VAL A 499 -3.88 -6.85 -11.98
CA VAL A 499 -4.67 -8.04 -11.66
C VAL A 499 -4.68 -8.19 -10.14
N ILE A 500 -5.87 -8.09 -9.53
CA ILE A 500 -6.08 -8.28 -8.10
C ILE A 500 -7.10 -9.39 -7.92
N LYS A 501 -6.66 -10.56 -7.44
CA LYS A 501 -7.57 -11.65 -7.12
C LYS A 501 -8.20 -11.41 -5.75
N THR A 502 -9.44 -10.91 -5.73
CA THR A 502 -10.29 -10.96 -4.53
C THR A 502 -11.11 -12.25 -4.52
N SER A 503 -11.54 -12.74 -3.36
CA SER A 503 -12.33 -13.97 -3.26
C SER A 503 -13.76 -13.86 -3.82
N THR A 504 -14.13 -12.70 -4.36
CA THR A 504 -15.50 -12.33 -4.75
C THR A 504 -15.64 -11.97 -6.24
N GLU A 505 -14.55 -11.92 -7.01
CA GLU A 505 -14.60 -11.56 -8.44
C GLU A 505 -14.60 -12.79 -9.36
N GLU A 506 -15.59 -12.87 -10.26
CA GLU A 506 -15.67 -13.88 -11.34
C GLU A 506 -14.73 -13.60 -12.52
N ASN A 507 -13.80 -12.63 -12.40
CA ASN A 507 -12.91 -12.24 -13.49
C ASN A 507 -11.80 -13.29 -13.69
N PRO A 508 -11.74 -14.00 -14.85
CA PRO A 508 -10.77 -15.08 -15.09
C PRO A 508 -9.34 -14.57 -15.38
N ASP A 509 -9.09 -13.27 -15.23
CA ASP A 509 -7.81 -12.65 -15.55
C ASP A 509 -6.65 -13.16 -14.66
N SER A 510 -5.43 -13.05 -15.18
CA SER A 510 -4.21 -13.49 -14.53
C SER A 510 -3.03 -12.60 -14.89
N VAL A 511 -1.98 -12.61 -14.06
CA VAL A 511 -0.76 -11.83 -14.34
C VAL A 511 -0.11 -12.32 -15.63
N GLU A 512 -0.21 -13.62 -15.89
CA GLU A 512 0.29 -14.29 -17.10
C GLU A 512 -0.44 -13.78 -18.35
N VAL A 513 -1.78 -13.80 -18.34
CA VAL A 513 -2.57 -13.26 -19.47
C VAL A 513 -2.34 -11.76 -19.66
N TYR A 514 -2.19 -11.00 -18.57
CA TYR A 514 -1.85 -9.58 -18.65
C TYR A 514 -0.46 -9.37 -19.29
N SER A 515 0.53 -10.19 -18.91
CA SER A 515 1.87 -10.19 -19.53
C SER A 515 1.79 -10.51 -21.02
N ASP A 516 1.05 -11.55 -21.40
CA ASP A 516 0.87 -11.96 -22.79
C ASP A 516 0.23 -10.87 -23.65
N ASP A 517 -0.79 -10.18 -23.13
CA ASP A 517 -1.41 -9.04 -23.82
C ASP A 517 -0.39 -7.91 -24.05
N CYS A 518 0.46 -7.63 -23.06
CA CYS A 518 1.52 -6.62 -23.16
C CYS A 518 2.59 -7.03 -24.18
N GLU A 519 3.04 -8.29 -24.17
CA GLU A 519 4.02 -8.80 -25.13
C GLU A 519 3.47 -8.73 -26.57
N LYS A 520 2.25 -9.22 -26.80
CA LYS A 520 1.56 -9.16 -28.10
C LYS A 520 1.49 -7.74 -28.65
N SER A 521 1.14 -6.78 -27.79
CA SER A 521 1.11 -5.37 -28.15
C SER A 521 2.52 -4.81 -28.44
N SER A 522 3.55 -5.30 -27.74
CA SER A 522 4.92 -4.80 -27.84
C SER A 522 5.65 -5.20 -29.11
N TYR A 523 5.39 -6.38 -29.69
CA TYR A 523 5.99 -6.76 -30.99
C TYR A 523 5.07 -6.50 -32.20
N GLY A 524 3.76 -6.36 -31.98
CA GLY A 524 2.74 -6.07 -33.00
C GLY A 524 2.38 -7.27 -33.89
N ASN A 525 1.46 -7.10 -34.84
CA ASN A 525 1.03 -8.20 -35.71
C ASN A 525 2.19 -8.74 -36.58
N GLY A 526 2.65 -9.96 -36.30
CA GLY A 526 3.54 -10.73 -37.17
C GLY A 526 5.02 -10.82 -36.76
N ASN A 527 5.43 -10.16 -35.67
CA ASN A 527 6.78 -10.31 -35.14
C ASN A 527 6.78 -11.24 -33.92
N GLY A 528 7.81 -12.06 -33.75
CA GLY A 528 7.94 -12.92 -32.58
C GLY A 528 8.53 -12.18 -31.38
N ARG A 529 8.46 -12.80 -30.20
CA ARG A 529 9.10 -12.34 -28.96
C ARG A 529 10.60 -12.07 -29.12
N ASP A 530 11.26 -12.78 -30.05
CA ASP A 530 12.69 -12.67 -30.36
C ASP A 530 13.12 -11.30 -30.90
N MET A 531 12.18 -10.46 -31.33
CA MET A 531 12.45 -9.11 -31.86
C MET A 531 12.26 -8.00 -30.82
N LEU A 532 11.97 -8.35 -29.57
CA LEU A 532 11.88 -7.39 -28.47
C LEU A 532 13.26 -7.01 -27.95
N ASP A 533 13.42 -5.74 -27.58
CA ASP A 533 14.62 -5.30 -26.86
C ASP A 533 14.76 -6.06 -25.53
N PRO A 534 15.99 -6.37 -25.08
CA PRO A 534 16.23 -7.09 -23.82
C PRO A 534 15.52 -6.46 -22.63
N GLU A 535 15.47 -5.12 -22.58
CA GLU A 535 14.77 -4.36 -21.56
C GLU A 535 13.27 -4.65 -21.56
N THR A 536 12.64 -4.75 -22.74
CA THR A 536 11.21 -5.07 -22.88
C THR A 536 10.88 -6.46 -22.35
N VAL A 537 11.76 -7.44 -22.56
CA VAL A 537 11.59 -8.79 -22.02
C VAL A 537 11.61 -8.81 -20.48
N VAL A 538 12.35 -7.89 -19.85
CA VAL A 538 12.48 -7.80 -18.38
C VAL A 538 11.40 -6.91 -17.76
N HIS A 539 11.08 -5.78 -18.40
CA HIS A 539 10.19 -4.78 -17.84
C HIS A 539 8.72 -5.17 -17.90
N ILE A 540 8.27 -5.91 -18.93
CA ILE A 540 6.86 -6.36 -19.00
C ILE A 540 6.50 -7.24 -17.79
N PRO A 541 7.24 -8.32 -17.46
CA PRO A 541 6.97 -9.10 -16.26
C PRO A 541 7.09 -8.30 -14.96
N THR A 542 8.01 -7.33 -14.91
CA THR A 542 8.17 -6.44 -13.75
C THR A 542 6.93 -5.57 -13.57
N LEU A 543 6.42 -4.96 -14.65
CA LEU A 543 5.20 -4.15 -14.65
C LEU A 543 3.99 -4.96 -14.21
N THR A 544 3.75 -6.11 -14.85
CA THR A 544 2.52 -6.89 -14.65
C THR A 544 2.47 -7.56 -13.29
N SER A 545 3.59 -8.11 -12.81
CA SER A 545 3.65 -8.77 -11.48
C SER A 545 3.55 -7.80 -10.31
N LYS A 546 4.01 -6.55 -10.46
CA LYS A 546 3.96 -5.52 -9.40
C LYS A 546 2.72 -4.64 -9.44
N ALA A 547 1.96 -4.66 -10.55
CA ALA A 547 0.77 -3.83 -10.73
C ALA A 547 -0.26 -4.03 -9.60
N GLY A 548 -0.65 -5.26 -9.29
CA GLY A 548 -1.68 -5.55 -8.28
C GLY A 548 -1.31 -5.04 -6.89
N GLN A 549 -0.07 -5.30 -6.43
CA GLN A 549 0.44 -4.82 -5.14
C GLN A 549 0.56 -3.30 -5.09
N THR A 550 0.80 -2.65 -6.23
CA THR A 550 0.90 -1.19 -6.31
C THR A 550 -0.47 -0.54 -6.26
N ILE A 551 -1.47 -1.09 -6.93
CA ILE A 551 -2.87 -0.64 -6.84
C ILE A 551 -3.39 -0.79 -5.42
N GLU A 552 -3.11 -1.91 -4.76
CA GLU A 552 -3.54 -2.11 -3.37
C GLU A 552 -2.86 -1.12 -2.41
N TRP A 553 -1.60 -0.78 -2.65
CA TRP A 553 -0.93 0.29 -1.90
C TRP A 553 -1.54 1.67 -2.16
N LEU A 554 -1.91 1.99 -3.41
CA LEU A 554 -2.64 3.23 -3.72
C LEU A 554 -3.98 3.29 -2.99
N ARG A 555 -4.71 2.17 -2.88
CA ARG A 555 -5.96 2.10 -2.10
C ARG A 555 -5.70 2.29 -0.60
N GLN A 556 -4.78 1.52 -0.02
CA GLN A 556 -4.60 1.46 1.44
C GLN A 556 -3.79 2.60 2.03
N ARG A 557 -2.66 2.97 1.39
CA ARG A 557 -1.74 4.00 1.90
C ARG A 557 -2.10 5.40 1.45
N VAL A 558 -2.53 5.52 0.19
CA VAL A 558 -2.85 6.83 -0.40
C VAL A 558 -4.32 7.19 -0.17
N GLY A 559 -5.21 6.19 -0.10
CA GLY A 559 -6.65 6.39 -0.01
C GLY A 559 -7.30 6.65 -1.36
N ALA A 560 -6.69 6.19 -2.45
CA ALA A 560 -7.20 6.38 -3.80
C ALA A 560 -8.41 5.46 -4.06
N ASP A 561 -9.50 6.03 -4.55
CA ASP A 561 -10.63 5.27 -5.05
C ASP A 561 -10.28 4.64 -6.41
N LEU A 562 -10.30 3.33 -6.46
CA LEU A 562 -10.02 2.50 -7.63
C LEU A 562 -11.04 1.35 -7.69
N SER A 563 -12.30 1.65 -7.40
CA SER A 563 -13.38 0.68 -7.18
C SER A 563 -14.00 0.12 -8.46
N LEU A 564 -14.02 0.87 -9.56
CA LEU A 564 -14.61 0.43 -10.82
C LEU A 564 -13.59 -0.29 -11.69
N LEU A 565 -14.05 -1.30 -12.42
CA LEU A 565 -13.24 -2.11 -13.33
C LEU A 565 -13.77 -2.00 -14.76
N SER A 566 -12.87 -1.81 -15.73
CA SER A 566 -13.24 -1.70 -17.15
C SER A 566 -12.25 -2.45 -18.05
N ARG A 567 -12.69 -2.75 -19.28
CA ARG A 567 -11.85 -3.33 -20.34
C ARG A 567 -11.56 -2.27 -21.40
N LEU A 568 -10.29 -2.16 -21.79
CA LEU A 568 -9.83 -1.25 -22.85
C LEU A 568 -9.34 -2.04 -24.07
N GLY A 569 -8.94 -1.31 -25.14
CA GLY A 569 -8.51 -1.92 -26.40
C GLY A 569 -7.24 -2.77 -26.22
N GLY A 570 -7.18 -3.91 -26.91
CA GLY A 570 -6.05 -4.85 -26.85
C GLY A 570 -5.97 -5.72 -25.58
N HIS A 571 -6.86 -5.54 -24.60
CA HIS A 571 -6.91 -6.39 -23.40
C HIS A 571 -7.83 -7.60 -23.57
N SER A 572 -7.35 -8.78 -23.15
CA SER A 572 -8.16 -10.00 -23.12
C SER A 572 -9.26 -9.96 -22.05
N TYR A 573 -9.01 -9.33 -20.91
CA TYR A 573 -9.94 -9.21 -19.78
C TYR A 573 -10.02 -7.79 -19.21
N ALA A 574 -11.04 -7.53 -18.38
CA ALA A 574 -11.17 -6.25 -17.69
C ALA A 574 -10.13 -6.17 -16.56
N ARG A 575 -9.29 -5.14 -16.58
CA ARG A 575 -8.20 -4.95 -15.60
C ARG A 575 -7.86 -3.50 -15.32
N THR A 576 -8.59 -2.57 -15.92
CA THR A 576 -8.36 -1.14 -15.78
C THR A 576 -9.21 -0.63 -14.62
N TYR A 577 -8.57 -0.38 -13.49
CA TYR A 577 -9.20 0.19 -12.31
C TYR A 577 -9.31 1.71 -12.43
N ARG A 578 -10.46 2.25 -12.01
CA ARG A 578 -10.73 3.68 -12.01
C ARG A 578 -11.61 4.07 -10.82
N PRO A 579 -11.61 5.35 -10.40
CA PRO A 579 -12.51 5.78 -9.35
C PRO A 579 -13.97 5.69 -9.79
N SER A 580 -14.88 5.54 -8.83
CA SER A 580 -16.32 5.73 -9.05
C SER A 580 -16.63 7.19 -9.38
N GLU A 581 -15.83 8.12 -8.86
CA GLU A 581 -16.00 9.56 -9.01
C GLU A 581 -14.71 10.27 -9.50
N GLY A 582 -14.82 11.08 -10.56
CA GLY A 582 -13.71 11.88 -11.09
C GLY A 582 -12.87 11.14 -12.14
N MET A 583 -11.75 11.76 -12.54
CA MET A 583 -10.82 11.22 -13.54
C MET A 583 -9.69 10.46 -12.84
N ALA A 584 -9.33 9.28 -13.34
CA ALA A 584 -8.37 8.40 -12.67
C ALA A 584 -7.01 9.08 -12.40
N GLY A 585 -6.48 9.79 -13.39
CA GLY A 585 -5.20 10.49 -13.31
C GLY A 585 -5.17 11.57 -12.24
N SER A 586 -6.10 12.52 -12.32
CA SER A 586 -6.18 13.62 -11.35
C SER A 586 -6.43 13.10 -9.93
N SER A 587 -7.34 12.14 -9.76
CA SER A 587 -7.63 11.55 -8.44
C SER A 587 -6.39 10.92 -7.80
N LEU A 588 -5.58 10.21 -8.59
CA LEU A 588 -4.32 9.62 -8.11
C LEU A 588 -3.24 10.66 -7.79
N VAL A 589 -3.03 11.61 -8.71
CA VAL A 589 -2.01 12.67 -8.54
C VAL A 589 -2.31 13.50 -7.30
N PHE A 590 -3.54 13.97 -7.13
CA PHE A 590 -3.94 14.80 -5.98
C PHE A 590 -3.83 14.04 -4.67
N ALA A 591 -4.30 12.79 -4.62
CA ALA A 591 -4.22 11.98 -3.41
C ALA A 591 -2.75 11.72 -3.00
N LEU A 592 -1.87 11.39 -3.95
CA LEU A 592 -0.44 11.22 -3.69
C LEU A 592 0.24 12.51 -3.25
N LYS A 593 -0.02 13.62 -3.95
CA LYS A 593 0.49 14.95 -3.61
C LYS A 593 0.14 15.29 -2.16
N GLY A 594 -1.14 15.16 -1.78
CA GLY A 594 -1.58 15.44 -0.41
C GLY A 594 -0.83 14.61 0.64
N LYS A 595 -0.57 13.32 0.36
CA LYS A 595 0.22 12.46 1.26
C LYS A 595 1.70 12.83 1.32
N CYS A 596 2.29 13.37 0.26
CA CYS A 596 3.64 13.94 0.33
C CYS A 596 3.63 15.26 1.12
N GLU A 597 2.61 16.09 0.95
CA GLU A 597 2.48 17.40 1.60
C GLU A 597 2.34 17.31 3.13
N ASP A 598 1.84 16.18 3.65
CA ASP A 598 1.89 15.85 5.09
C ASP A 598 3.30 15.99 5.69
N TYR A 599 4.37 15.89 4.87
CA TYR A 599 5.77 16.02 5.29
C TYR A 599 6.37 17.43 5.15
N LEU A 600 5.65 18.41 4.56
CA LEU A 600 6.15 19.78 4.38
C LEU A 600 6.52 20.43 5.71
N GLN A 601 5.68 20.29 6.73
CA GLN A 601 5.90 20.90 8.05
C GLN A 601 7.16 20.38 8.75
N SER A 602 7.53 19.13 8.49
CA SER A 602 8.76 18.52 9.03
C SER A 602 10.02 18.95 8.28
N GLY A 603 9.87 19.56 7.10
CA GLY A 603 10.97 19.88 6.18
C GLY A 603 11.57 18.67 5.44
N HIS A 604 11.05 17.45 5.66
CA HIS A 604 11.46 16.25 4.93
C HIS A 604 11.02 16.27 3.47
N PHE A 605 9.95 17.00 3.16
CA PHE A 605 9.52 17.21 1.78
C PHE A 605 9.59 18.69 1.43
N LYS A 606 10.12 18.99 0.24
CA LYS A 606 10.09 20.33 -0.37
C LYS A 606 9.66 20.20 -1.81
N ILE A 607 8.86 21.15 -2.29
CA ILE A 607 8.51 21.27 -3.71
C ILE A 607 9.00 22.62 -4.21
N VAL A 608 9.76 22.61 -5.31
CA VAL A 608 10.17 23.80 -6.06
C VAL A 608 9.43 23.76 -7.40
N LYS A 609 8.45 24.66 -7.56
CA LYS A 609 7.64 24.79 -8.78
C LYS A 609 8.19 25.90 -9.68
N LYS A 610 7.75 25.97 -10.94
CA LYS A 610 8.28 26.89 -11.95
C LYS A 610 9.81 26.79 -12.10
N ALA A 611 10.36 25.60 -11.88
CA ALA A 611 11.79 25.34 -11.82
C ALA A 611 12.19 24.27 -12.85
N ARG A 612 12.75 24.72 -13.98
CA ARG A 612 13.26 23.83 -15.02
C ARG A 612 14.68 23.38 -14.64
N VAL A 613 14.86 22.08 -14.39
CA VAL A 613 16.21 21.51 -14.22
C VAL A 613 16.97 21.62 -15.54
N THR A 614 18.15 22.25 -15.48
CA THR A 614 19.02 22.52 -16.63
C THR A 614 20.27 21.67 -16.62
N ASN A 615 20.67 21.14 -15.46
CA ASN A 615 21.82 20.25 -15.35
C ASN A 615 21.69 19.26 -14.20
N VAL A 616 22.15 18.04 -14.40
CA VAL A 616 22.40 17.08 -13.30
C VAL A 616 23.86 17.24 -12.88
N LEU A 617 24.08 17.47 -11.59
CA LEU A 617 25.40 17.74 -11.03
C LEU A 617 26.10 16.42 -10.73
N THR A 618 27.39 16.33 -11.05
CA THR A 618 28.24 15.18 -10.77
C THR A 618 29.54 15.61 -10.08
N ASN A 619 30.14 14.71 -9.29
CA ASN A 619 31.48 14.90 -8.73
C ASN A 619 32.57 14.47 -9.75
N ASP A 620 33.85 14.63 -9.37
CA ASP A 620 34.99 14.23 -10.21
C ASP A 620 35.05 12.71 -10.50
N GLN A 621 34.34 11.89 -9.72
CA GLN A 621 34.22 10.44 -9.89
C GLN A 621 33.05 10.06 -10.83
N GLY A 622 32.24 11.04 -11.24
CA GLY A 622 31.06 10.85 -12.09
C GLY A 622 29.79 10.46 -11.33
N ASP A 623 29.79 10.47 -10.00
CA ASP A 623 28.60 10.21 -9.18
C ASP A 623 27.71 11.44 -9.15
N VAL A 624 26.40 11.22 -9.19
CA VAL A 624 25.41 12.29 -9.07
C VAL A 624 25.42 12.91 -7.67
N THR A 625 25.37 14.24 -7.61
CA THR A 625 25.40 15.03 -6.37
C THR A 625 24.25 16.03 -6.22
N GLY A 626 23.37 16.12 -7.21
CA GLY A 626 22.21 17.00 -7.18
C GLY A 626 21.79 17.48 -8.56
N VAL A 627 21.04 18.58 -8.58
CA VAL A 627 20.58 19.22 -9.82
C VAL A 627 20.73 20.74 -9.74
N ARG A 628 20.91 21.38 -10.89
CA ARG A 628 20.77 22.83 -11.07
C ARG A 628 19.49 23.11 -11.85
N TRP A 629 18.75 24.12 -11.41
CA TRP A 629 17.51 24.56 -12.05
C TRP A 629 17.51 26.07 -12.31
N ALA A 630 16.72 26.48 -13.31
CA ALA A 630 16.44 27.85 -13.66
C ALA A 630 14.91 28.11 -13.65
N PRO A 631 14.45 29.33 -13.35
CA PRO A 631 13.03 29.68 -13.42
C PRO A 631 12.48 29.45 -14.83
N SER A 632 11.27 28.91 -14.91
CA SER A 632 10.61 28.62 -16.19
C SER A 632 10.06 29.87 -16.89
N ASP A 633 9.85 30.97 -16.17
CA ASP A 633 9.15 32.18 -16.64
C ASP A 633 10.08 33.36 -17.00
N SER A 634 11.34 33.09 -17.35
CA SER A 634 12.33 34.11 -17.78
C SER A 634 12.67 35.18 -16.73
N THR A 635 12.33 34.95 -15.46
CA THR A 635 12.74 35.80 -14.34
C THR A 635 14.22 35.55 -13.99
N GLN A 636 14.95 36.58 -13.53
CA GLN A 636 16.31 36.37 -13.01
C GLN A 636 16.24 35.56 -11.72
N GLY A 637 16.94 34.43 -11.70
CA GLY A 637 16.98 33.51 -10.56
C GLY A 637 17.46 32.13 -10.99
N GLY A 638 17.61 31.22 -10.03
CA GLY A 638 18.06 29.85 -10.24
C GLY A 638 18.61 29.28 -8.94
N GLY A 639 18.76 27.96 -8.90
CA GLY A 639 19.24 27.31 -7.68
C GLY A 639 19.84 25.94 -7.93
N GLU A 640 20.50 25.43 -6.91
CA GLU A 640 20.96 24.05 -6.86
C GLU A 640 20.25 23.33 -5.73
N VAL A 641 19.92 22.07 -5.97
CA VAL A 641 19.43 21.17 -4.93
C VAL A 641 20.45 20.05 -4.85
N LYS A 642 21.19 20.01 -3.73
CA LYS A 642 22.13 18.92 -3.45
C LYS A 642 21.35 17.68 -3.06
N GLY A 643 21.72 16.54 -3.62
CA GLY A 643 21.07 15.26 -3.36
C GLY A 643 22.00 14.09 -3.59
N ARG A 644 21.87 13.06 -2.75
CA ARG A 644 22.65 11.81 -2.90
C ARG A 644 22.23 11.03 -4.13
N HIS A 645 20.95 11.11 -4.46
CA HIS A 645 20.35 10.48 -5.62
C HIS A 645 19.48 11.48 -6.38
N VAL A 646 19.39 11.30 -7.69
CA VAL A 646 18.46 12.04 -8.56
C VAL A 646 17.58 11.05 -9.29
N LEU A 647 16.27 11.25 -9.21
CA LEU A 647 15.27 10.57 -10.02
C LEU A 647 14.79 11.52 -11.12
N LEU A 648 14.99 11.14 -12.38
CA LEU A 648 14.33 11.74 -13.53
C LEU A 648 12.95 11.10 -13.73
N ALA A 649 11.89 11.87 -13.50
CA ALA A 649 10.48 11.47 -13.66
C ALA A 649 9.73 12.47 -14.55
N THR A 650 10.39 12.90 -15.63
CA THR A 650 10.01 14.09 -16.43
C THR A 650 8.97 13.84 -17.52
N GLY A 651 8.43 12.62 -17.63
CA GLY A 651 7.56 12.23 -18.74
C GLY A 651 8.29 12.13 -20.09
N GLY A 652 7.50 12.08 -21.16
CA GLY A 652 7.96 11.86 -22.54
C GLY A 652 8.46 13.10 -23.31
N TYR A 653 8.53 12.94 -24.63
CA TYR A 653 8.96 13.97 -25.59
C TYR A 653 7.97 14.16 -26.76
N SER A 654 6.72 13.76 -26.58
CA SER A 654 5.66 13.82 -27.59
C SER A 654 5.28 15.23 -28.07
N ASN A 655 5.74 16.28 -27.39
CA ASN A 655 5.54 17.67 -27.80
C ASN A 655 6.86 18.38 -28.18
N ASP A 656 7.99 17.66 -28.23
CA ASP A 656 9.31 18.20 -28.59
C ASP A 656 9.49 18.26 -30.11
N LYS A 657 8.72 19.13 -30.78
CA LYS A 657 8.66 19.25 -32.25
C LYS A 657 9.65 20.25 -32.85
N PHE A 658 10.07 21.25 -32.08
CA PHE A 658 10.76 22.43 -32.59
C PHE A 658 12.18 22.55 -32.02
N GLY A 659 13.15 22.91 -32.87
CA GLY A 659 14.56 23.03 -32.51
C GLY A 659 15.44 21.91 -33.09
N ASP A 660 16.75 22.17 -33.17
CA ASP A 660 17.72 21.23 -33.76
C ASP A 660 17.94 19.98 -32.90
N ASP A 661 17.66 20.06 -31.60
CA ASP A 661 17.77 18.99 -30.61
C ASP A 661 16.42 18.31 -30.29
N ALA A 662 15.36 18.67 -31.03
CA ALA A 662 14.00 18.17 -30.84
C ALA A 662 13.90 16.65 -31.02
N LEU A 663 13.58 15.93 -29.96
CA LEU A 663 13.60 14.47 -29.93
C LEU A 663 12.53 13.86 -30.83
N LEU A 664 11.32 14.43 -30.88
CA LEU A 664 10.27 13.90 -31.76
C LEU A 664 10.66 14.07 -33.23
N SER A 665 11.21 15.23 -33.60
CA SER A 665 11.70 15.51 -34.95
C SER A 665 12.88 14.63 -35.35
N ARG A 666 13.75 14.29 -34.39
CA ARG A 666 14.90 13.42 -34.62
C ARG A 666 14.50 11.94 -34.80
N TYR A 667 13.63 11.42 -33.95
CA TYR A 667 13.35 9.98 -33.88
C TYR A 667 12.06 9.55 -34.59
N ALA A 668 11.09 10.45 -34.76
CA ALA A 668 9.84 10.19 -35.45
C ALA A 668 9.35 11.41 -36.26
N PRO A 669 10.14 11.93 -37.21
CA PRO A 669 9.82 13.15 -37.97
C PRO A 669 8.45 13.08 -38.67
N GLN A 670 8.04 11.90 -39.11
CA GLN A 670 6.74 11.65 -39.75
C GLN A 670 5.53 11.97 -38.86
N LEU A 671 5.74 12.05 -37.53
CA LEU A 671 4.67 12.30 -36.56
C LEU A 671 4.53 13.78 -36.18
N THR A 672 5.48 14.63 -36.54
CA THR A 672 5.47 16.07 -36.21
C THR A 672 4.25 16.81 -36.77
N LYS A 673 3.67 16.28 -37.86
CA LYS A 673 2.45 16.81 -38.50
C LYS A 673 1.17 16.62 -37.69
N PHE A 674 1.13 15.70 -36.73
CA PHE A 674 -0.07 15.44 -35.93
C PHE A 674 -0.11 16.35 -34.71
N ALA A 675 -1.31 16.81 -34.35
CA ALA A 675 -1.54 17.42 -33.05
C ALA A 675 -1.23 16.43 -31.90
N THR A 676 -0.99 16.93 -30.70
CA THR A 676 -0.70 16.12 -29.51
C THR A 676 -1.81 16.21 -28.47
N THR A 677 -1.88 15.24 -27.55
CA THR A 677 -2.74 15.34 -26.35
C THR A 677 -1.97 15.79 -25.11
N ASN A 678 -0.67 15.98 -25.24
CA ASN A 678 0.23 16.20 -24.12
C ASN A 678 0.37 17.68 -23.80
N THR A 679 0.76 17.98 -22.57
CA THR A 679 1.00 19.36 -22.15
C THR A 679 2.16 19.97 -22.93
N ARG A 680 2.21 21.31 -22.96
CA ARG A 680 3.35 22.07 -23.53
C ARG A 680 4.68 21.70 -22.87
N GLY A 681 4.65 21.24 -21.62
CA GLY A 681 5.82 20.75 -20.89
C GLY A 681 6.38 19.39 -21.33
N THR A 682 5.81 18.69 -22.30
CA THR A 682 6.27 17.34 -22.68
C THR A 682 7.38 17.39 -23.74
N THR A 683 8.52 17.99 -23.38
CA THR A 683 9.61 18.39 -24.30
C THR A 683 10.88 17.54 -24.16
N GLY A 684 10.83 16.40 -23.45
CA GLY A 684 11.98 15.51 -23.38
C GLY A 684 13.20 16.02 -22.61
N ASP A 685 13.06 17.05 -21.78
CA ASP A 685 14.20 17.69 -21.09
C ASP A 685 15.02 16.68 -20.28
N GLY A 686 14.36 15.79 -19.52
CA GLY A 686 15.03 14.74 -18.75
C GLY A 686 15.77 13.71 -19.61
N HIS A 687 15.28 13.42 -20.81
CA HIS A 687 15.99 12.54 -21.76
C HIS A 687 17.28 13.20 -22.21
N LYS A 688 17.23 14.49 -22.57
CA LYS A 688 18.40 15.26 -23.00
C LYS A 688 19.45 15.32 -21.89
N LEU A 689 19.02 15.52 -20.64
CA LEU A 689 19.90 15.46 -19.45
C LEU A 689 20.54 14.08 -19.28
N ALA A 690 19.76 13.00 -19.35
CA ALA A 690 20.27 11.64 -19.19
C ALA A 690 21.26 11.26 -20.30
N PHE A 691 20.93 11.55 -21.57
CA PHE A 691 21.81 11.28 -22.70
C PHE A 691 23.10 12.11 -22.64
N GLY A 692 23.04 13.34 -22.14
CA GLY A 692 24.22 14.16 -21.87
C GLY A 692 25.20 13.53 -20.87
N LEU A 693 24.71 12.68 -19.96
CA LEU A 693 25.52 11.89 -19.02
C LEU A 693 25.95 10.51 -19.56
N GLY A 694 25.64 10.22 -20.84
CA GLY A 694 25.98 8.94 -21.48
C GLY A 694 24.98 7.81 -21.24
N ALA A 695 23.75 8.12 -20.79
CA ALA A 695 22.70 7.12 -20.67
C ALA A 695 22.38 6.46 -22.02
N GLY A 696 22.10 5.16 -22.02
CA GLY A 696 21.64 4.43 -23.18
C GLY A 696 20.20 4.81 -23.55
N ALA A 697 19.84 4.61 -24.81
CA ALA A 697 18.49 4.82 -25.33
C ALA A 697 17.88 3.47 -25.75
N VAL A 698 16.58 3.32 -25.53
CA VAL A 698 15.79 2.14 -25.95
C VAL A 698 14.56 2.65 -26.70
N ASP A 699 14.27 2.05 -27.86
CA ASP A 699 13.02 2.27 -28.60
C ASP A 699 12.63 3.73 -28.95
N MET A 700 13.54 4.70 -29.01
CA MET A 700 13.22 6.14 -29.20
C MET A 700 12.33 6.48 -30.43
N GLN A 701 12.31 5.63 -31.45
CA GLN A 701 11.44 5.75 -32.62
C GLN A 701 10.00 5.27 -32.39
N ARG A 702 9.73 4.62 -31.25
CA ARG A 702 8.42 4.09 -30.86
C ARG A 702 7.61 5.17 -30.17
N VAL A 703 6.81 5.87 -30.97
CA VAL A 703 5.88 6.91 -30.50
C VAL A 703 4.46 6.53 -30.89
N GLN A 704 3.55 6.51 -29.93
CA GLN A 704 2.16 6.11 -30.13
C GLN A 704 1.30 7.30 -30.57
N VAL A 705 0.50 7.03 -31.60
CA VAL A 705 -0.63 7.85 -32.00
C VAL A 705 -1.89 7.27 -31.36
N HIS A 706 -2.63 8.10 -30.63
CA HIS A 706 -3.96 7.77 -30.16
C HIS A 706 -4.97 8.00 -31.28
N PRO A 707 -5.91 7.09 -31.55
CA PRO A 707 -6.83 7.23 -32.67
C PRO A 707 -7.84 8.37 -32.48
N THR A 708 -8.18 8.70 -31.25
CA THR A 708 -9.29 9.64 -30.95
C THR A 708 -8.84 10.83 -30.09
N GLY A 709 -8.45 11.93 -30.74
CA GLY A 709 -8.41 13.27 -30.16
C GLY A 709 -9.56 14.11 -30.71
N PHE A 710 -10.31 14.80 -29.85
CA PHE A 710 -11.46 15.60 -30.28
C PHE A 710 -11.02 16.75 -31.18
N ILE A 711 -11.73 16.93 -32.31
CA ILE A 711 -11.66 18.14 -33.12
C ILE A 711 -12.62 19.16 -32.50
N ASN A 712 -12.08 20.21 -31.90
CA ASN A 712 -12.89 21.31 -31.37
C ASN A 712 -13.43 22.14 -32.56
N PRO A 713 -14.76 22.27 -32.74
CA PRO A 713 -15.32 23.08 -33.82
C PRO A 713 -14.91 24.56 -33.79
N GLN A 714 -14.50 25.08 -32.62
CA GLN A 714 -14.05 26.46 -32.45
C GLN A 714 -12.56 26.65 -32.78
N ASP A 715 -11.77 25.57 -32.79
CA ASP A 715 -10.35 25.58 -33.11
C ASP A 715 -9.93 24.22 -33.67
N GLU A 716 -10.27 23.97 -34.94
CA GLU A 716 -10.05 22.68 -35.58
C GLU A 716 -8.55 22.37 -35.77
N HIS A 717 -7.72 23.40 -35.87
CA HIS A 717 -6.29 23.31 -36.15
C HIS A 717 -5.42 23.37 -34.88
N ALA A 718 -6.02 23.35 -33.69
CA ALA A 718 -5.30 23.30 -32.42
C ALA A 718 -4.23 22.19 -32.44
N ASP A 719 -2.98 22.56 -32.18
CA ASP A 719 -1.84 21.63 -32.10
C ASP A 719 -1.85 20.78 -30.82
N THR A 720 -2.70 21.16 -29.85
CA THR A 720 -3.04 20.34 -28.69
C THR A 720 -4.54 20.06 -28.69
N LYS A 721 -4.93 18.78 -28.61
CA LYS A 721 -6.33 18.34 -28.64
C LYS A 721 -6.72 17.61 -27.37
N THR A 722 -7.98 17.79 -26.95
CA THR A 722 -8.53 17.02 -25.82
C THR A 722 -8.67 15.56 -26.23
N LEU A 723 -8.10 14.66 -25.44
CA LEU A 723 -8.23 13.23 -25.66
C LEU A 723 -9.69 12.78 -25.52
N ALA A 724 -10.23 12.11 -26.54
CA ALA A 724 -11.42 11.29 -26.41
C ALA A 724 -11.01 9.96 -25.77
N ALA A 725 -11.37 9.78 -24.50
CA ALA A 725 -10.94 8.63 -23.71
C ALA A 725 -11.25 7.29 -24.41
N GLU A 726 -10.29 6.35 -24.36
CA GLU A 726 -10.51 5.00 -24.91
C GLU A 726 -11.67 4.27 -24.22
N LEU A 727 -11.99 4.65 -22.97
CA LEU A 727 -13.19 4.24 -22.27
C LEU A 727 -14.47 4.46 -23.08
N LEU A 728 -14.58 5.51 -23.91
CA LEU A 728 -15.76 5.74 -24.75
C LEU A 728 -15.96 4.58 -25.75
N ARG A 729 -14.88 4.06 -26.35
CA ARG A 729 -14.95 2.87 -27.22
C ARG A 729 -15.18 1.60 -26.39
N GLY A 730 -14.56 1.51 -25.22
CA GLY A 730 -14.78 0.43 -24.24
C GLY A 730 -16.24 0.28 -23.82
N ALA A 731 -16.94 1.41 -23.65
CA ALA A 731 -18.36 1.49 -23.30
C ALA A 731 -19.29 1.33 -24.52
N GLY A 732 -18.81 0.85 -25.67
CA GLY A 732 -19.64 0.58 -26.84
C GLY A 732 -19.62 1.65 -27.93
N GLY A 733 -18.76 2.68 -27.81
CA GLY A 733 -18.61 3.69 -28.84
C GLY A 733 -18.03 3.13 -30.13
N ILE A 734 -18.68 3.46 -31.26
CA ILE A 734 -18.26 3.06 -32.61
C ILE A 734 -17.60 4.21 -33.36
N LEU A 735 -16.77 3.89 -34.36
CA LEU A 735 -16.12 4.88 -35.22
C LEU A 735 -16.74 4.84 -36.61
N LEU A 736 -17.13 6.01 -37.10
CA LEU A 736 -17.75 6.21 -38.40
C LEU A 736 -16.91 7.14 -39.28
N THR A 737 -16.91 6.86 -40.56
CA THR A 737 -16.48 7.81 -41.59
C THR A 737 -17.42 9.01 -41.65
N ARG A 738 -17.03 10.04 -42.42
CA ARG A 738 -17.88 11.21 -42.72
C ARG A 738 -19.18 10.84 -43.42
N SER A 739 -19.24 9.65 -44.04
CA SER A 739 -20.41 9.06 -44.71
C SER A 739 -21.29 8.20 -43.77
N GLY A 740 -20.92 8.07 -42.49
CA GLY A 740 -21.69 7.27 -41.53
C GLY A 740 -21.46 5.77 -41.59
N VAL A 741 -20.31 5.32 -42.10
CA VAL A 741 -19.98 3.89 -42.28
C VAL A 741 -18.88 3.46 -41.30
N ARG A 742 -19.02 2.27 -40.71
CA ARG A 742 -17.97 1.66 -39.87
C ARG A 742 -16.82 1.11 -40.72
N PHE A 743 -15.60 1.18 -40.21
CA PHE A 743 -14.40 0.80 -40.97
C PHE A 743 -13.33 0.01 -40.18
N ALA A 744 -13.53 -0.25 -38.89
CA ALA A 744 -12.54 -0.93 -38.04
C ALA A 744 -13.18 -1.62 -36.83
N ASN A 745 -12.43 -2.55 -36.22
CA ASN A 745 -12.70 -2.99 -34.85
C ASN A 745 -12.22 -1.90 -33.87
N GLU A 746 -13.16 -1.22 -33.21
CA GLU A 746 -12.88 -0.08 -32.34
C GLU A 746 -12.16 -0.44 -31.03
N LEU A 747 -12.09 -1.74 -30.69
CA LEU A 747 -11.34 -2.26 -29.55
C LEU A 747 -10.01 -2.92 -29.95
N GLY A 748 -9.60 -2.77 -31.21
CA GLY A 748 -8.24 -3.10 -31.64
C GLY A 748 -7.19 -2.21 -30.96
N THR A 749 -5.91 -2.56 -31.14
CA THR A 749 -4.79 -1.76 -30.65
C THR A 749 -4.77 -0.37 -31.31
N ARG A 750 -4.18 0.62 -30.62
CA ARG A 750 -4.18 2.01 -31.07
C ARG A 750 -3.47 2.21 -32.42
N ASP A 751 -2.40 1.44 -32.66
CA ASP A 751 -1.71 1.43 -33.95
C ASP A 751 -2.61 0.88 -35.08
N TYR A 752 -3.35 -0.21 -34.84
CA TYR A 752 -4.34 -0.74 -35.77
C TYR A 752 -5.43 0.28 -36.09
N VAL A 753 -6.08 0.86 -35.07
CA VAL A 753 -7.19 1.81 -35.29
C VAL A 753 -6.69 3.07 -35.99
N SER A 754 -5.54 3.62 -35.59
CA SER A 754 -4.97 4.82 -36.21
C SER A 754 -4.48 4.55 -37.65
N ALA A 755 -4.02 3.34 -37.95
CA ALA A 755 -3.68 2.94 -39.32
C ALA A 755 -4.94 2.83 -40.20
N ARG A 756 -6.00 2.19 -39.68
CA ARG A 756 -7.31 2.12 -40.36
C ARG A 756 -7.89 3.49 -40.67
N MET A 757 -7.76 4.44 -39.74
CA MET A 757 -8.18 5.84 -39.97
C MET A 757 -7.36 6.51 -41.07
N GLN A 758 -6.04 6.31 -41.11
CA GLN A 758 -5.20 6.87 -42.17
C GLN A 758 -5.44 6.23 -43.55
N GLU A 759 -5.75 4.94 -43.59
CA GLU A 759 -6.11 4.25 -44.83
C GLU A 759 -7.46 4.72 -45.39
N GLU A 760 -8.40 5.07 -44.50
CA GLU A 760 -9.75 5.46 -44.86
C GLU A 760 -9.85 6.91 -45.37
N ASP A 761 -9.22 7.86 -44.68
CA ASP A 761 -9.20 9.28 -45.09
C ASP A 761 -7.82 9.91 -44.80
N PRO A 762 -6.79 9.61 -45.62
CA PRO A 762 -5.41 10.04 -45.38
C PRO A 762 -5.21 11.55 -45.41
N GLU A 763 -6.11 12.29 -46.07
CA GLU A 763 -5.99 13.74 -46.26
C GLU A 763 -6.67 14.52 -45.12
N LYS A 764 -7.92 14.18 -44.78
CA LYS A 764 -8.71 14.99 -43.84
C LYS A 764 -8.64 14.47 -42.40
N LEU A 765 -8.49 13.16 -42.23
CA LEU A 765 -8.43 12.51 -40.92
C LEU A 765 -9.56 12.96 -39.96
N ASP A 766 -10.78 13.13 -40.47
CA ASP A 766 -11.95 13.61 -39.73
C ASP A 766 -12.98 12.48 -39.64
N PHE A 767 -13.21 11.99 -38.42
CA PHE A 767 -14.07 10.84 -38.14
C PHE A 767 -15.08 11.17 -37.04
N VAL A 768 -16.11 10.35 -36.90
CA VAL A 768 -17.12 10.50 -35.86
C VAL A 768 -17.02 9.35 -34.86
N LEU A 769 -16.90 9.69 -33.58
CA LEU A 769 -17.12 8.76 -32.48
C LEU A 769 -18.59 8.85 -32.07
N LEU A 770 -19.30 7.72 -32.10
CA LEU A 770 -20.73 7.63 -31.82
C LEU A 770 -21.02 6.69 -30.65
N LEU A 771 -21.81 7.16 -29.68
CA LEU A 771 -22.32 6.40 -28.54
C LEU A 771 -23.85 6.38 -28.55
N ASN A 772 -24.44 5.29 -28.06
CA ASN A 772 -25.84 5.25 -27.65
C ASN A 772 -25.99 5.72 -26.19
N GLU A 773 -27.23 5.80 -25.70
CA GLU A 773 -27.53 6.22 -24.33
C GLU A 773 -26.88 5.34 -23.26
N ASN A 774 -26.92 4.01 -23.42
CA ASN A 774 -26.31 3.08 -22.46
C ASN A 774 -24.79 3.28 -22.35
N GLY A 775 -24.08 3.39 -23.47
CA GLY A 775 -22.66 3.67 -23.49
C GLY A 775 -22.31 5.05 -22.95
N ALA A 776 -23.14 6.06 -23.22
CA ALA A 776 -22.99 7.38 -22.65
C ALA A 776 -23.15 7.38 -21.11
N ASN A 777 -24.11 6.62 -20.60
CA ASN A 777 -24.34 6.44 -19.16
C ASN A 777 -23.19 5.70 -18.48
N GLU A 778 -22.65 4.64 -19.09
CA GLU A 778 -21.50 3.90 -18.55
C GLU A 778 -20.22 4.75 -18.52
N ALA A 779 -19.99 5.56 -19.57
CA ALA A 779 -18.90 6.53 -19.60
C ALA A 779 -19.07 7.64 -18.53
N ASN A 780 -20.27 7.77 -17.96
CA ASN A 780 -20.63 8.64 -16.85
C ASN A 780 -20.09 10.06 -17.09
N LYS A 781 -19.36 10.66 -16.13
CA LYS A 781 -18.88 12.05 -16.15
C LYS A 781 -18.11 12.48 -17.40
N HIS A 782 -17.55 11.56 -18.17
CA HIS A 782 -16.85 11.87 -19.40
C HIS A 782 -17.77 12.53 -20.43
N VAL A 783 -18.95 11.95 -20.68
CA VAL A 783 -19.86 12.44 -21.72
C VAL A 783 -20.43 13.82 -21.38
N PRO A 784 -21.00 14.07 -20.17
CA PRO A 784 -21.42 15.41 -19.78
C PRO A 784 -20.30 16.45 -19.85
N LEU A 785 -19.06 16.08 -19.48
CA LEU A 785 -17.90 16.97 -19.60
C LEU A 785 -17.62 17.33 -21.07
N TYR A 786 -17.59 16.34 -21.97
CA TYR A 786 -17.34 16.59 -23.40
C TYR A 786 -18.47 17.36 -24.08
N VAL A 787 -19.72 17.10 -23.67
CA VAL A 787 -20.89 17.87 -24.12
C VAL A 787 -20.79 19.33 -23.66
N LYS A 788 -20.46 19.57 -22.39
CA LYS A 788 -20.28 20.92 -21.83
C LYS A 788 -19.16 21.69 -22.53
N LYS A 789 -18.11 20.99 -22.99
CA LYS A 789 -16.99 21.57 -23.76
C LYS A 789 -17.28 21.76 -25.25
N ASN A 790 -18.48 21.44 -25.73
CA ASN A 790 -18.84 21.42 -27.15
C ASN A 790 -17.94 20.50 -28.00
N LEU A 791 -17.37 19.45 -27.40
CA LEU A 791 -16.58 18.42 -28.10
C LEU A 791 -17.45 17.23 -28.53
N MET A 792 -18.61 17.07 -27.88
CA MET A 792 -19.61 16.04 -28.16
C MET A 792 -21.00 16.68 -28.15
N THR A 793 -21.94 16.12 -28.91
CA THR A 793 -23.30 16.64 -29.03
C THR A 793 -24.30 15.49 -28.88
N LYS A 794 -25.38 15.75 -28.13
CA LYS A 794 -26.52 14.83 -28.01
C LYS A 794 -27.51 15.10 -29.14
N PHE A 795 -27.93 14.06 -29.83
CA PHE A 795 -28.96 14.07 -30.87
C PHE A 795 -30.12 13.19 -30.43
N GLU A 796 -31.32 13.75 -30.33
CA GLU A 796 -32.51 12.99 -29.92
C GLU A 796 -33.01 12.02 -31.00
N THR A 797 -32.60 12.21 -32.27
CA THR A 797 -33.07 11.40 -33.40
C THR A 797 -31.94 11.11 -34.39
N LEU A 798 -32.10 10.03 -35.16
CA LEU A 798 -31.17 9.66 -36.22
C LEU A 798 -31.09 10.71 -37.33
N GLY A 799 -32.21 11.32 -37.70
CA GLY A 799 -32.25 12.40 -38.71
C GLY A 799 -31.48 13.66 -38.26
N GLY A 800 -31.52 13.98 -36.96
CA GLY A 800 -30.71 15.06 -36.40
C GLY A 800 -29.20 14.79 -36.50
N LEU A 801 -28.79 13.56 -36.19
CA LEU A 801 -27.40 13.11 -36.35
C LEU A 801 -26.97 13.14 -37.83
N ALA A 802 -27.80 12.62 -38.74
CA ALA A 802 -27.55 12.61 -40.18
C ALA A 802 -27.33 14.03 -40.73
N THR A 803 -28.20 14.97 -40.33
CA THR A 803 -28.09 16.38 -40.73
C THR A 803 -26.75 16.97 -40.31
N TRP A 804 -26.36 16.77 -39.05
CA TRP A 804 -25.08 17.25 -38.51
C TRP A 804 -23.86 16.64 -39.22
N MET A 805 -23.91 15.34 -39.54
CA MET A 805 -22.82 14.68 -40.28
C MET A 805 -22.74 15.15 -41.74
N SER A 806 -23.89 15.41 -42.39
CA SER A 806 -23.98 15.84 -43.79
C SER A 806 -23.37 17.22 -44.07
N GLU A 807 -23.24 18.09 -43.05
CA GLU A 807 -22.51 19.37 -43.19
C GLU A 807 -21.06 19.16 -43.62
N ARG A 808 -20.52 17.99 -43.31
CA ARG A 808 -19.11 17.65 -43.46
C ARG A 808 -18.95 16.33 -44.18
N GLY A 809 -19.95 15.80 -44.87
CA GLY A 809 -19.90 14.47 -45.46
C GLY A 809 -21.14 14.22 -46.30
N ASP A 810 -21.28 13.00 -46.79
CA ASP A 810 -22.43 12.55 -47.57
C ASP A 810 -23.34 11.60 -46.76
N ALA A 811 -23.22 11.61 -45.43
CA ALA A 811 -24.02 10.76 -44.54
C ALA A 811 -25.53 11.07 -44.66
N THR A 812 -26.32 10.02 -44.90
CA THR A 812 -27.79 10.06 -44.89
C THR A 812 -28.36 9.28 -43.71
N GLU A 813 -29.64 9.52 -43.38
CA GLU A 813 -30.33 8.75 -42.35
C GLU A 813 -30.37 7.25 -42.70
N GLU A 814 -30.55 6.91 -43.98
CA GLU A 814 -30.58 5.53 -44.47
C GLU A 814 -29.22 4.82 -44.30
N GLN A 815 -28.12 5.51 -44.62
CA GLN A 815 -26.77 4.98 -44.42
C GLN A 815 -26.48 4.72 -42.95
N LEU A 816 -26.78 5.69 -42.07
CA LEU A 816 -26.59 5.52 -40.63
C LEU A 816 -27.46 4.39 -40.07
N ARG A 817 -28.72 4.31 -40.49
CA ARG A 817 -29.64 3.23 -40.11
C ARG A 817 -29.06 1.87 -40.49
N THR A 818 -28.60 1.73 -41.74
CA THR A 818 -27.99 0.50 -42.25
C THR A 818 -26.74 0.11 -41.44
N SER A 819 -25.86 1.08 -41.15
CA SER A 819 -24.65 0.85 -40.34
C SER A 819 -24.99 0.37 -38.92
N LEU A 820 -25.99 0.97 -38.27
CA LEU A 820 -26.39 0.62 -36.91
C LEU A 820 -27.13 -0.72 -36.85
N GLU A 821 -28.05 -0.99 -37.78
CA GLU A 821 -28.73 -2.28 -37.90
C GLU A 821 -27.74 -3.41 -38.16
N ARG A 822 -26.75 -3.17 -39.03
CA ARG A 822 -25.68 -4.13 -39.28
C ARG A 822 -24.85 -4.38 -38.03
N TYR A 823 -24.46 -3.34 -37.31
CA TYR A 823 -23.72 -3.47 -36.05
C TYR A 823 -24.50 -4.28 -35.00
N ASN A 824 -25.81 -4.04 -34.88
CA ASN A 824 -26.67 -4.79 -33.98
C ASN A 824 -26.76 -6.28 -34.36
N ALA A 825 -26.90 -6.58 -35.65
CA ALA A 825 -26.92 -7.97 -36.14
C ALA A 825 -25.58 -8.68 -35.92
N ASP A 826 -24.45 -7.98 -36.16
CA ASP A 826 -23.11 -8.54 -35.90
C ASP A 826 -22.86 -8.75 -34.39
N ALA A 827 -23.39 -7.88 -33.53
CA ALA A 827 -23.34 -8.04 -32.07
C ALA A 827 -24.13 -9.27 -31.60
N GLU A 828 -25.31 -9.50 -32.16
CA GLU A 828 -26.12 -10.70 -31.90
C GLU A 828 -25.41 -11.98 -32.38
N ALA A 829 -24.73 -11.91 -33.54
CA ALA A 829 -23.92 -13.01 -34.07
C ALA A 829 -22.62 -13.26 -33.28
N GLY A 830 -22.21 -12.32 -32.41
CA GLY A 830 -21.01 -12.41 -31.58
C GLY A 830 -19.68 -12.14 -32.31
N ARG A 831 -19.71 -11.80 -33.61
CA ARG A 831 -18.52 -11.42 -34.38
C ARG A 831 -18.87 -10.59 -35.62
N ASP A 832 -18.14 -9.50 -35.85
CA ASP A 832 -18.29 -8.69 -37.07
C ASP A 832 -17.22 -8.96 -38.14
N ALA A 833 -17.37 -8.30 -39.30
CA ALA A 833 -16.44 -8.40 -40.43
C ALA A 833 -15.01 -7.88 -40.11
N PHE A 834 -14.83 -7.12 -39.04
CA PHE A 834 -13.54 -6.61 -38.58
C PHE A 834 -12.92 -7.50 -37.48
N ASN A 835 -13.51 -8.67 -37.21
CA ASN A 835 -13.14 -9.59 -36.13
C ASN A 835 -13.36 -9.03 -34.72
N LYS A 836 -14.22 -8.02 -34.55
CA LYS A 836 -14.68 -7.59 -33.24
C LYS A 836 -15.58 -8.69 -32.65
N THR A 837 -15.29 -9.09 -31.42
CA THR A 837 -16.05 -10.13 -30.69
C THR A 837 -16.69 -9.62 -29.40
N PHE A 838 -16.49 -8.34 -29.08
CA PHE A 838 -17.02 -7.72 -27.88
C PHE A 838 -17.76 -6.43 -28.24
N PHE A 839 -19.04 -6.39 -27.84
CA PHE A 839 -20.03 -5.39 -28.23
C PHE A 839 -20.72 -4.81 -27.00
N ALA A 840 -19.98 -4.11 -26.14
CA ALA A 840 -20.54 -3.45 -24.97
C ALA A 840 -21.69 -2.51 -25.36
N ASN A 841 -22.75 -2.50 -24.55
CA ASN A 841 -23.94 -1.66 -24.74
C ASN A 841 -24.64 -1.79 -26.09
N ALA A 842 -24.39 -2.85 -26.86
CA ALA A 842 -25.25 -3.22 -27.99
C ALA A 842 -26.55 -3.88 -27.47
N PRO A 843 -27.66 -3.80 -28.22
CA PRO A 843 -27.83 -3.10 -29.48
C PRO A 843 -27.98 -1.56 -29.31
N PHE A 844 -27.71 -0.82 -30.38
CA PHE A 844 -28.10 0.59 -30.54
C PHE A 844 -29.61 0.69 -30.78
N ASP A 845 -30.30 1.51 -29.99
CA ASP A 845 -31.64 1.96 -30.33
C ASP A 845 -31.55 2.96 -31.49
N ILE A 846 -32.13 2.59 -32.63
CA ILE A 846 -32.05 3.36 -33.87
C ILE A 846 -32.89 4.65 -33.76
N SER A 847 -33.85 4.69 -32.83
CA SER A 847 -34.62 5.91 -32.57
C SER A 847 -33.82 6.98 -31.82
N GLY A 848 -32.73 6.60 -31.15
CA GLY A 848 -31.89 7.46 -30.33
C GLY A 848 -32.16 7.31 -28.83
N PRO A 849 -31.58 8.17 -27.97
CA PRO A 849 -30.69 9.28 -28.34
C PRO A 849 -29.25 8.83 -28.67
N PHE A 850 -28.55 9.67 -29.42
CA PHE A 850 -27.16 9.47 -29.84
C PHE A 850 -26.24 10.55 -29.28
N TYR A 851 -24.99 10.19 -29.00
CA TYR A 851 -23.95 11.13 -28.58
C TYR A 851 -22.79 11.04 -29.56
N ALA A 852 -22.51 12.12 -30.30
CA ALA A 852 -21.49 12.11 -31.34
C ALA A 852 -20.47 13.24 -31.17
N GLY A 853 -19.20 12.96 -31.46
CA GLY A 853 -18.13 13.96 -31.48
C GLY A 853 -17.13 13.67 -32.59
N ARG A 854 -16.53 14.74 -33.14
CA ARG A 854 -15.51 14.64 -34.19
C ARG A 854 -14.16 14.28 -33.59
N VAL A 855 -13.46 13.32 -34.19
CA VAL A 855 -12.19 12.79 -33.69
C VAL A 855 -11.17 12.61 -34.82
N THR A 856 -9.90 12.75 -34.47
CA THR A 856 -8.75 12.58 -35.37
C THR A 856 -7.58 11.91 -34.64
N PRO A 857 -6.65 11.23 -35.35
CA PRO A 857 -5.45 10.68 -34.73
C PRO A 857 -4.53 11.78 -34.20
N VAL A 858 -3.93 11.55 -33.02
CA VAL A 858 -3.10 12.52 -32.29
C VAL A 858 -1.88 11.84 -31.65
N VAL A 859 -0.72 12.47 -31.67
CA VAL A 859 0.47 11.99 -30.96
C VAL A 859 0.18 12.01 -29.45
N HIS A 860 0.51 10.92 -28.76
CA HIS A 860 0.00 10.70 -27.41
C HIS A 860 1.03 10.23 -26.40
N TYR A 861 1.93 9.32 -26.75
CA TYR A 861 2.85 8.73 -25.77
C TYR A 861 4.15 8.30 -26.43
N THR A 862 5.28 8.48 -25.74
CA THR A 862 6.60 8.03 -26.23
C THR A 862 7.04 6.78 -25.48
N MET A 863 7.02 5.62 -26.14
CA MET A 863 7.39 4.34 -25.50
C MET A 863 8.89 4.15 -25.41
N GLY A 864 9.65 4.77 -26.31
CA GLY A 864 11.09 4.84 -26.24
C GLY A 864 11.58 5.86 -25.24
N GLY A 865 12.72 5.58 -24.61
CA GLY A 865 13.27 6.43 -23.57
C GLY A 865 14.65 5.99 -23.09
N VAL A 866 14.98 6.44 -21.89
CA VAL A 866 16.24 6.16 -21.18
C VAL A 866 16.29 4.68 -20.78
N LYS A 867 17.45 4.05 -21.02
CA LYS A 867 17.73 2.67 -20.62
C LYS A 867 17.88 2.58 -19.09
N VAL A 868 17.11 1.70 -18.46
CA VAL A 868 17.17 1.43 -17.02
C VAL A 868 17.20 -0.06 -16.75
N ASP A 869 17.62 -0.45 -15.55
CA ASP A 869 17.37 -1.80 -15.03
C ASP A 869 16.01 -1.92 -14.31
N SER A 870 15.69 -3.11 -13.82
CA SER A 870 14.42 -3.40 -13.11
C SER A 870 14.22 -2.61 -11.81
N SER A 871 15.25 -1.95 -11.30
CA SER A 871 15.20 -1.08 -10.12
C SER A 871 15.12 0.40 -10.49
N GLY A 872 15.13 0.73 -11.79
CA GLY A 872 15.10 2.08 -12.32
C GLY A 872 16.44 2.80 -12.29
N ARG A 873 17.57 2.11 -12.07
CA ARG A 873 18.90 2.73 -12.19
C ARG A 873 19.21 2.99 -13.65
N VAL A 874 19.67 4.20 -13.97
CA VAL A 874 20.01 4.57 -15.35
C VAL A 874 21.26 3.82 -15.80
N LEU A 875 21.17 3.18 -16.96
CA LEU A 875 22.26 2.43 -17.58
C LEU A 875 22.86 3.23 -18.74
N ARG A 876 24.18 3.14 -18.88
CA ARG A 876 24.90 3.56 -20.08
C ARG A 876 24.73 2.54 -21.21
N THR A 877 25.17 2.91 -22.40
CA THR A 877 25.12 2.03 -23.59
C THR A 877 25.86 0.70 -23.38
N ASP A 878 26.93 0.68 -22.57
CA ASP A 878 27.69 -0.53 -22.23
C ASP A 878 27.06 -1.39 -21.11
N GLY A 879 25.92 -0.95 -20.55
CA GLY A 879 25.23 -1.63 -19.45
C GLY A 879 25.70 -1.25 -18.05
N SER A 880 26.73 -0.41 -17.89
CA SER A 880 27.14 0.11 -16.59
C SER A 880 26.13 1.12 -16.04
N THR A 881 25.97 1.19 -14.72
CA THR A 881 25.08 2.17 -14.08
C THR A 881 25.71 3.56 -14.03
N ILE A 882 24.92 4.62 -14.19
CA ILE A 882 25.30 5.98 -13.79
C ILE A 882 25.03 6.12 -12.28
N PRO A 883 26.07 6.18 -11.42
CA PRO A 883 25.86 6.11 -9.97
C PRO A 883 25.01 7.26 -9.45
N GLY A 884 23.98 6.91 -8.67
CA GLY A 884 23.04 7.88 -8.08
C GLY A 884 21.99 8.43 -9.04
N LEU A 885 21.97 8.03 -10.32
CA LEU A 885 20.93 8.43 -11.27
C LEU A 885 19.88 7.34 -11.47
N PHE A 886 18.61 7.72 -11.30
CA PHE A 886 17.45 6.87 -11.50
C PHE A 886 16.48 7.51 -12.51
N ALA A 887 15.65 6.70 -13.15
CA ALA A 887 14.56 7.18 -14.00
C ALA A 887 13.31 6.30 -13.85
N ALA A 888 12.12 6.92 -13.91
CA ALA A 888 10.84 6.21 -13.81
C ALA A 888 9.68 6.95 -14.50
N GLY A 889 8.70 6.18 -14.99
CA GLY A 889 7.58 6.69 -15.80
C GLY A 889 7.94 6.81 -17.28
N GLU A 890 7.17 7.56 -18.07
CA GLU A 890 7.30 7.67 -19.54
C GLU A 890 8.70 8.05 -20.07
N ILE A 891 9.60 8.54 -19.22
CA ILE A 891 11.01 8.77 -19.58
C ILE A 891 11.78 7.48 -19.89
N ILE A 892 11.37 6.32 -19.36
CA ILE A 892 12.11 5.07 -19.52
C ILE A 892 11.67 4.32 -20.78
N GLY A 893 12.63 3.71 -21.47
CA GLY A 893 12.35 2.88 -22.63
C GLY A 893 12.20 1.40 -22.28
N GLY A 894 11.60 0.66 -23.20
CA GLY A 894 11.52 -0.80 -23.11
C GLY A 894 10.50 -1.31 -22.11
N VAL A 895 9.42 -0.58 -21.82
CA VAL A 895 8.27 -1.13 -21.04
C VAL A 895 7.15 -1.60 -21.96
N HIS A 896 7.00 -0.97 -23.13
CA HIS A 896 5.83 -1.14 -24.01
C HIS A 896 6.17 -1.55 -25.44
N GLY A 897 7.46 -1.69 -25.77
CA GLY A 897 7.94 -1.95 -27.12
C GLY A 897 7.29 -1.05 -28.18
N LYS A 898 6.76 -1.67 -29.23
CA LYS A 898 6.14 -0.99 -30.38
C LYS A 898 4.84 -0.26 -30.06
N ASN A 899 4.01 -0.78 -29.16
CA ASN A 899 2.70 -0.20 -28.86
C ASN A 899 2.29 -0.43 -27.40
N ARG A 900 1.94 0.67 -26.71
CA ARG A 900 1.45 0.64 -25.34
C ARG A 900 -0.05 0.34 -25.26
N LEU A 901 -0.46 -0.54 -24.34
CA LEU A 901 -1.86 -0.76 -24.00
C LEU A 901 -2.46 0.39 -23.16
N GLY A 902 -3.76 0.67 -23.35
CA GLY A 902 -4.48 1.68 -22.57
C GLY A 902 -4.44 1.36 -21.08
N GLY A 903 -4.14 2.34 -20.22
CA GLY A 903 -4.02 2.14 -18.76
C GLY A 903 -2.61 1.78 -18.25
N ASN A 904 -1.76 1.16 -19.08
CA ASN A 904 -0.39 0.77 -18.66
C ASN A 904 0.50 1.97 -18.31
N ALA A 905 0.24 3.17 -18.82
CA ALA A 905 1.03 4.36 -18.50
C ALA A 905 0.94 4.75 -17.01
N LEU A 906 -0.27 4.70 -16.42
CA LEU A 906 -0.42 4.95 -14.98
C LEU A 906 0.20 3.81 -14.16
N THR A 907 0.07 2.57 -14.64
CA THR A 907 0.68 1.39 -14.00
C THR A 907 2.19 1.51 -13.97
N GLU A 908 2.82 1.88 -15.10
CA GLU A 908 4.26 2.08 -15.23
C GLU A 908 4.75 3.17 -14.28
N CYS A 909 4.11 4.34 -14.32
CA CYS A 909 4.47 5.45 -13.43
C CYS A 909 4.44 5.02 -11.96
N ALA A 910 3.35 4.36 -11.51
CA ALA A 910 3.21 3.95 -10.12
C ALA A 910 4.19 2.82 -9.75
N VAL A 911 4.33 1.78 -10.60
CA VAL A 911 5.20 0.62 -10.33
C VAL A 911 6.66 1.04 -10.31
N PHE A 912 7.17 1.66 -11.37
CA PHE A 912 8.58 2.02 -11.45
C PHE A 912 8.93 3.18 -10.49
N GLY A 913 8.00 4.12 -10.26
CA GLY A 913 8.18 5.13 -9.21
C GLY A 913 8.35 4.51 -7.82
N ARG A 914 7.53 3.51 -7.48
CA ARG A 914 7.62 2.79 -6.19
C ARG A 914 8.87 1.91 -6.10
N LEU A 915 9.29 1.29 -7.21
CA LEU A 915 10.53 0.52 -7.27
C LEU A 915 11.76 1.39 -7.04
N VAL A 916 11.85 2.56 -7.69
CA VAL A 916 12.93 3.52 -7.44
C VAL A 916 12.89 4.00 -5.99
N GLY A 917 11.72 4.42 -5.50
CA GLY A 917 11.59 4.90 -4.12
C GLY A 917 11.94 3.84 -3.06
N THR A 918 11.84 2.55 -3.39
CA THR A 918 12.29 1.43 -2.55
C THR A 918 13.78 1.16 -2.70
N SER A 919 14.35 1.37 -3.90
CA SER A 919 15.75 1.07 -4.22
C SER A 919 16.72 2.14 -3.76
N VAL A 920 16.25 3.40 -3.63
CA VAL A 920 17.05 4.52 -3.13
C VAL A 920 17.47 4.28 -1.68
N GLU A 921 18.74 4.55 -1.35
CA GLU A 921 19.26 4.48 0.01
C GLU A 921 18.85 5.74 0.79
N VAL A 922 18.53 5.57 2.08
CA VAL A 922 18.07 6.66 2.97
C VAL A 922 18.99 6.67 4.19
N ASP A 923 19.65 7.79 4.44
CA ASP A 923 20.68 7.86 5.48
C ASP A 923 20.10 8.34 6.81
N SER A 924 19.95 7.40 7.74
CA SER A 924 19.37 7.69 9.06
C SER A 924 20.39 7.92 10.18
N LEU A 925 21.72 7.85 9.94
CA LEU A 925 22.72 7.88 11.02
C LEU A 925 24.12 8.36 10.57
N LYS A 926 24.46 9.66 10.74
CA LYS A 926 25.83 10.19 10.99
C LYS A 926 25.81 11.74 11.04
N ALA A 927 26.00 12.34 12.22
CA ALA A 927 26.28 13.78 12.33
C ALA A 927 27.55 14.01 13.16
N SER A 928 28.56 14.59 12.50
CA SER A 928 29.88 14.94 13.03
C SER A 928 29.88 16.29 13.75
N THR A 929 30.68 16.39 14.81
CA THR A 929 30.89 17.56 15.68
C THR A 929 31.78 18.63 15.03
N GLY A 930 31.32 19.89 14.98
CA GLY A 930 32.17 21.05 14.68
C GLY A 930 31.39 22.36 14.87
N GLY A 931 31.81 23.18 15.85
CA GLY A 931 31.12 24.41 16.23
C GLY A 931 31.74 25.69 15.68
N ALA A 932 30.92 26.72 15.46
CA ALA A 932 31.27 28.15 15.54
C ALA A 932 30.02 29.05 15.54
N THR A 933 30.21 30.29 15.97
CA THR A 933 29.30 31.29 16.61
C THR A 933 28.63 32.34 15.69
N LEU A 934 27.34 32.67 16.00
CA LEU A 934 26.56 33.96 15.97
C LEU A 934 26.53 34.83 14.67
N PRO A 935 25.47 35.66 14.35
CA PRO A 935 24.49 36.33 15.24
C PRO A 935 23.00 36.32 14.78
N LEU A 936 22.14 36.92 15.64
CA LEU A 936 20.68 37.06 15.49
C LEU A 936 20.30 38.23 14.55
N SER A 937 19.27 38.03 13.72
CA SER A 937 18.31 39.10 13.39
C SER A 937 16.89 38.55 13.24
N THR A 938 15.95 39.32 13.78
CA THR A 938 14.50 39.10 13.90
C THR A 938 13.76 39.27 12.58
N SER A 939 12.75 38.45 12.31
CA SER A 939 11.60 38.85 11.49
C SER A 939 10.29 38.27 12.02
N GLU A 940 9.28 39.13 12.00
CA GLU A 940 7.98 39.06 12.65
C GLU A 940 7.04 38.03 12.00
N ALA A 941 6.17 37.41 12.82
CA ALA A 941 5.07 36.59 12.35
C ALA A 941 3.85 37.47 12.03
N TYR A 942 3.40 37.44 10.77
CA TYR A 942 2.16 38.08 10.34
C TYR A 942 0.94 37.24 10.75
N VAL A 943 -0.01 37.89 11.43
CA VAL A 943 -1.36 37.35 11.71
C VAL A 943 -2.28 37.76 10.54
N LYS A 944 -2.80 36.81 9.76
CA LYS A 944 -3.81 37.08 8.72
C LYS A 944 -5.16 37.43 9.36
N LYS A 945 -5.72 38.60 9.01
CA LYS A 945 -7.11 39.00 9.31
C LYS A 945 -8.07 38.28 8.37
N ASP A 946 -9.21 37.82 8.87
CA ASP A 946 -10.30 37.28 8.05
C ASP A 946 -10.99 38.43 7.29
N ILE A 947 -10.73 38.54 5.99
CA ILE A 947 -11.22 39.62 5.12
C ILE A 947 -12.66 39.31 4.72
N LYS A 948 -13.58 40.26 4.91
CA LYS A 948 -14.96 40.16 4.46
C LYS A 948 -15.10 40.86 3.10
N ILE A 949 -15.56 40.13 2.09
CA ILE A 949 -15.69 40.62 0.71
C ILE A 949 -17.20 40.69 0.39
N THR A 950 -17.69 41.85 -0.06
CA THR A 950 -19.10 41.99 -0.46
C THR A 950 -19.31 41.51 -1.90
N LYS A 951 -20.55 41.25 -2.28
CA LYS A 951 -20.89 40.89 -3.67
C LYS A 951 -20.48 41.97 -4.68
N GLU A 952 -20.57 43.24 -4.30
CA GLU A 952 -20.17 44.37 -5.14
C GLU A 952 -18.65 44.44 -5.32
N GLU A 953 -17.88 44.04 -4.30
CA GLU A 953 -16.43 43.96 -4.42
C GLU A 953 -16.04 42.78 -5.29
N LEU A 954 -16.59 41.59 -5.04
CA LEU A 954 -16.36 40.40 -5.84
C LEU A 954 -16.63 40.69 -7.33
N ALA A 955 -17.72 41.38 -7.67
CA ALA A 955 -18.09 41.71 -9.04
C ALA A 955 -17.06 42.53 -9.84
N LYS A 956 -16.08 43.15 -9.19
CA LYS A 956 -14.99 43.88 -9.86
C LYS A 956 -13.93 42.94 -10.45
N HIS A 957 -13.82 41.72 -9.94
CA HIS A 957 -12.77 40.75 -10.25
C HIS A 957 -13.28 39.67 -11.23
N ALA A 958 -13.72 40.12 -12.41
CA ALA A 958 -14.29 39.26 -13.46
C ALA A 958 -13.43 39.20 -14.74
N ALA A 959 -12.22 39.74 -14.71
CA ALA A 959 -11.33 39.86 -15.87
C ALA A 959 -10.33 38.70 -15.95
N LYS A 960 -9.72 38.46 -17.11
CA LYS A 960 -8.78 37.35 -17.31
C LYS A 960 -7.50 37.49 -16.48
N ASP A 961 -7.09 38.71 -16.22
CA ASP A 961 -5.93 39.09 -15.40
C ASP A 961 -6.32 39.43 -13.94
N ASP A 962 -7.60 39.29 -13.59
CA ASP A 962 -8.13 39.54 -12.26
C ASP A 962 -9.48 38.82 -12.07
N CYS A 963 -9.44 37.51 -11.77
CA CYS A 963 -10.59 36.61 -11.75
C CYS A 963 -10.80 35.97 -10.37
N TRP A 964 -11.71 36.53 -9.58
CA TRP A 964 -12.11 35.96 -8.30
C TRP A 964 -13.45 35.25 -8.40
N VAL A 965 -13.62 34.13 -7.72
CA VAL A 965 -14.88 33.38 -7.69
C VAL A 965 -15.21 33.00 -6.25
N ALA A 966 -16.45 33.22 -5.84
CA ALA A 966 -16.93 32.73 -4.57
C ALA A 966 -17.40 31.28 -4.68
N LEU A 967 -16.92 30.43 -3.77
CA LEU A 967 -17.28 29.02 -3.66
C LEU A 967 -17.53 28.69 -2.17
N TYR A 968 -18.70 28.15 -1.87
CA TYR A 968 -19.14 27.79 -0.52
C TYR A 968 -19.01 28.92 0.51
N GLY A 969 -19.29 30.17 0.11
CA GLY A 969 -19.21 31.35 0.96
C GLY A 969 -17.79 31.87 1.22
N LYS A 970 -16.77 31.29 0.58
CA LYS A 970 -15.38 31.78 0.57
C LYS A 970 -15.04 32.32 -0.81
N VAL A 971 -14.23 33.37 -0.88
CA VAL A 971 -13.77 33.94 -2.16
C VAL A 971 -12.35 33.44 -2.44
N TYR A 972 -12.12 33.00 -3.67
CA TYR A 972 -10.83 32.49 -4.15
C TYR A 972 -10.38 33.29 -5.36
N ASP A 973 -9.09 33.56 -5.44
CA ASP A 973 -8.46 34.11 -6.64
C ASP A 973 -7.99 32.97 -7.54
N PHE A 974 -8.56 32.88 -8.75
CA PHE A 974 -8.22 31.86 -9.73
C PHE A 974 -7.40 32.38 -10.90
N THR A 975 -6.96 33.64 -10.88
CA THR A 975 -6.29 34.33 -12.00
C THR A 975 -5.16 33.49 -12.59
N ASP A 976 -4.24 33.02 -11.74
CA ASP A 976 -3.07 32.23 -12.16
C ASP A 976 -3.42 30.80 -12.60
N PHE A 977 -4.62 30.30 -12.24
CA PHE A 977 -5.08 28.95 -12.55
C PHE A 977 -5.95 28.88 -13.81
N LEU A 978 -6.38 30.02 -14.36
CA LEU A 978 -7.28 30.06 -15.51
C LEU A 978 -6.77 29.25 -16.70
N GLU A 979 -5.49 29.42 -17.06
CA GLU A 979 -4.88 28.78 -18.23
C GLU A 979 -4.63 27.28 -18.03
N ASP A 980 -4.59 26.84 -16.77
CA ASP A 980 -4.30 25.47 -16.35
C ASP A 980 -5.59 24.67 -16.07
N HIS A 981 -6.74 25.34 -16.00
CA HIS A 981 -8.01 24.70 -15.70
C HIS A 981 -8.41 23.70 -16.81
N PRO A 982 -8.75 22.44 -16.48
CA PRO A 982 -9.06 21.39 -17.46
C PRO A 982 -10.13 21.71 -18.48
N ALA A 983 -11.06 22.59 -18.15
CA ALA A 983 -12.12 23.00 -19.07
C ALA A 983 -11.81 24.30 -19.83
N GLY A 984 -10.57 24.77 -19.77
CA GLY A 984 -10.11 26.01 -20.37
C GLY A 984 -10.46 27.23 -19.50
N VAL A 985 -9.80 28.34 -19.86
CA VAL A 985 -9.89 29.67 -19.25
C VAL A 985 -11.34 30.11 -19.06
N ASP A 986 -12.17 29.98 -20.11
CA ASP A 986 -13.56 30.43 -20.12
C ASP A 986 -14.45 29.73 -19.08
N ALA A 987 -14.08 28.52 -18.63
CA ALA A 987 -14.91 27.75 -17.71
C ALA A 987 -14.96 28.38 -16.31
N ILE A 988 -13.89 29.04 -15.88
CA ILE A 988 -13.84 29.80 -14.62
C ILE A 988 -14.26 31.24 -14.88
N LEU A 989 -13.76 31.88 -15.95
CA LEU A 989 -14.02 33.29 -16.28
C LEU A 989 -15.51 33.64 -16.41
N ARG A 990 -16.34 32.70 -16.90
CA ARG A 990 -17.81 32.89 -16.95
C ARG A 990 -18.46 33.14 -15.58
N TYR A 991 -17.77 32.76 -14.51
CA TYR A 991 -18.20 32.94 -13.14
C TYR A 991 -17.27 33.89 -12.36
N GLY A 992 -16.29 34.50 -13.05
CA GLY A 992 -15.46 35.57 -12.50
C GLY A 992 -16.33 36.70 -11.95
N GLY A 993 -16.03 37.13 -10.74
CA GLY A 993 -16.78 38.10 -9.98
C GLY A 993 -18.16 37.64 -9.49
N SER A 994 -18.39 36.34 -9.39
CA SER A 994 -19.69 35.79 -8.93
C SER A 994 -19.56 34.55 -8.03
N ASP A 995 -20.68 34.06 -7.51
CA ASP A 995 -20.74 32.79 -6.76
C ASP A 995 -20.90 31.61 -7.73
N GLY A 996 -19.84 30.81 -7.83
CA GLY A 996 -19.76 29.62 -8.68
C GLY A 996 -20.07 28.30 -7.96
N THR A 997 -20.56 28.31 -6.72
CA THR A 997 -20.65 27.08 -5.88
C THR A 997 -21.40 25.96 -6.57
N LYS A 998 -22.59 26.26 -7.11
CA LYS A 998 -23.45 25.27 -7.77
C LYS A 998 -22.79 24.63 -8.99
N ILE A 999 -22.04 25.42 -9.78
CA ILE A 999 -21.37 24.89 -10.97
C ILE A 999 -20.10 24.13 -10.60
N PHE A 1000 -19.45 24.53 -9.52
CA PHE A 1000 -18.28 23.84 -8.99
C PHE A 1000 -18.68 22.46 -8.46
N GLU A 1001 -19.73 22.36 -7.64
CA GLU A 1001 -20.26 21.08 -7.13
C GLU A 1001 -20.66 20.11 -8.25
N ALA A 1002 -21.14 20.65 -9.38
CA ALA A 1002 -21.56 19.83 -10.52
C ALA A 1002 -20.38 19.15 -11.26
N VAL A 1003 -19.14 19.63 -11.07
CA VAL A 1003 -17.97 19.18 -11.85
C VAL A 1003 -16.80 18.73 -10.96
N HIS A 1004 -16.71 19.26 -9.74
CA HIS A 1004 -15.56 19.13 -8.86
C HIS A 1004 -16.00 18.69 -7.45
N SER A 1005 -15.16 17.89 -6.79
CA SER A 1005 -15.36 17.58 -5.37
C SER A 1005 -14.92 18.77 -4.51
N ARG A 1006 -15.59 18.97 -3.37
CA ARG A 1006 -15.33 20.09 -2.46
C ARG A 1006 -13.89 20.13 -1.95
N ASN A 1007 -13.28 18.95 -1.75
CA ASN A 1007 -11.91 18.80 -1.28
C ASN A 1007 -10.87 19.40 -2.26
N MET A 1008 -11.22 19.68 -3.52
CA MET A 1008 -10.31 20.36 -4.44
C MET A 1008 -10.05 21.84 -4.06
N LEU A 1009 -10.91 22.45 -3.22
CA LEU A 1009 -10.68 23.79 -2.70
C LEU A 1009 -9.69 23.84 -1.55
N ASP A 1010 -9.30 22.69 -1.00
CA ASP A 1010 -8.27 22.62 0.04
C ASP A 1010 -6.89 23.06 -0.51
N GLU A 1011 -6.74 23.11 -1.84
CA GLU A 1011 -5.53 23.58 -2.54
C GLU A 1011 -5.48 25.10 -2.78
N PHE A 1012 -6.58 25.82 -2.57
CA PHE A 1012 -6.65 27.27 -2.78
C PHE A 1012 -6.86 27.95 -1.43
N GLU A 1013 -6.02 28.94 -1.10
CA GLU A 1013 -6.30 29.76 0.08
C GLU A 1013 -7.41 30.76 -0.24
N PRO A 1014 -8.50 30.78 0.55
CA PRO A 1014 -9.52 31.79 0.35
C PRO A 1014 -8.96 33.17 0.72
N ILE A 1015 -9.14 34.13 -0.16
CA ILE A 1015 -8.73 35.52 0.05
C ILE A 1015 -9.69 36.27 0.98
N GLY A 1016 -10.88 35.71 1.20
CA GLY A 1016 -11.86 36.24 2.15
C GLY A 1016 -13.12 35.40 2.25
N THR A 1017 -14.06 35.87 3.07
CA THR A 1017 -15.39 35.29 3.23
C THR A 1017 -16.41 36.21 2.54
N LEU A 1018 -17.24 35.64 1.67
CA LEU A 1018 -18.30 36.39 0.97
C LEU A 1018 -19.41 36.74 1.98
N ILE A 1019 -19.78 38.02 2.05
CA ILE A 1019 -20.86 38.53 2.91
C ILE A 1019 -22.00 39.18 2.13
#